data_AF-A0A8D3BL46-F1
#
_entry.id   AF-A0A8D3BL46-F1
#
_cell.length_a   1.000
_cell.length_b   1.000
_cell.length_c   1.000
_cell.angle_alpha   90.00
_cell.angle_beta   90.00
_cell.angle_gamma   90.00
#
_symmetry.space_group_name_H-M   'P 1'
#
loop_
_entity.id
_entity.type
_entity.pdbx_description
1 polymer ?
#
loop_
_entity_poly.entity_id
_entity_poly.type
_entity_poly.pdbx_seq_one_letter_code
_entity_poly.pdbx_strand_id
1 'polypeptide(L)'
;MKRQALAEFESYRQRVEDMQLCTEAQHTQRVVSMSREVEEMRRSFEEKLRTFSQAQAQFEQEKRAVLEELKAQHRQEVQELLRSHQSQNADYSKDQEKLGQLHKAEVESLSERVEELKQDKKRLVEEYEAKLIKAQAFYERELEAMTRTQQLTADNLLAWKRTESELRREFQTQEAALQKTLGKLRTELARVTDEARENREKSHKLHSSLSAAEGSVKDLTRQLDEVTQNSEIVEIRQKEAECELEAARDRVQQQATEILLKASQISSLQANQMTQEAAIRDLDNERSRLKDKVLRMEEEREALQTQSQALDDRQRQQIQSLEKVRVLCLLPQADEYPTKSSGNLSVTFSLFTTQLSRLQREVQQGEQDMGAAEGQISTLKEAQDKLLEELDATRARLRETSNLLTALQGELETQQRHHEAKLITTKEEEKLKMDKMALELELKWTETLRQECKKLREELREEHEEDKASALAQLAQSKEQELGGARESWQRKVEDLLEQISLLKQSLEMQLSQSQSSLQQLQHQFGQEREHLRMQLDELQTEHQRRQHRLQEAHCCAMQDQERTRQRDLKERLRHHHHAELQSLREAHRQSLETLKQQSEQELQTLRFELEDEGKAMLASLRSELNHIHASAIEHLRQTHQQESAVAKVELEKTLEHNRIQERELLSRITELQEEVSRRKNHIAQLDHQIHTLNENISTLTKELELKGKEVLKIRSEANQQIRVHEQELVKRHERELAELSAVHSRETQNMLSDFNKAQEVLKDKISALQILLEGSEDKFRNRESRPEDLQIIAELKDMVSERESLVKKLVDDKKFYQLELVNRETNFNKVFNASPNVGVINPLIKQKKKNEKTAASRLSSSPNLRALEAAGTGVGVVGTGGGPPPQPPYPPPPPPAQPGRLEPIPNSPFHHLEFNSNKPLPPPTPPTEPKKFMR
;
A
#
# COMPACT_ATOMS: atom_id res chain seq x y z
N MET A 1 -55.46 -3.18 215.01
CA MET A 1 -54.09 -3.48 215.50
C MET A 1 -53.50 -4.69 214.76
N LYS A 2 -52.88 -5.71 215.39
CA LYS A 2 -51.89 -6.60 214.73
C LYS A 2 -52.31 -7.29 213.39
N ARG A 3 -53.60 -7.58 213.17
CA ARG A 3 -54.09 -8.12 211.87
C ARG A 3 -54.11 -7.11 210.71
N GLN A 4 -54.10 -5.81 210.98
CA GLN A 4 -54.36 -4.76 209.98
C GLN A 4 -53.10 -4.43 209.16
N ALA A 5 -51.95 -4.26 209.82
CA ALA A 5 -50.68 -3.95 209.17
C ALA A 5 -50.17 -5.07 208.24
N LEU A 6 -50.58 -6.34 208.47
CA LEU A 6 -50.22 -7.46 207.58
C LEU A 6 -50.92 -7.35 206.22
N ALA A 7 -52.23 -7.08 206.22
CA ALA A 7 -53.01 -6.90 204.99
C ALA A 7 -52.54 -5.70 204.16
N GLU A 8 -52.09 -4.62 204.82
CA GLU A 8 -51.51 -3.45 204.15
C GLU A 8 -50.16 -3.76 203.48
N PHE A 9 -49.31 -4.61 204.10
CA PHE A 9 -48.05 -5.06 203.50
C PHE A 9 -48.27 -6.03 202.34
N GLU A 10 -49.19 -7.00 202.47
CA GLU A 10 -49.57 -7.92 201.39
C GLU A 10 -50.13 -7.15 200.18
N SER A 11 -51.00 -6.16 200.43
CA SER A 11 -51.51 -5.23 199.40
C SER A 11 -50.41 -4.41 198.71
N TYR A 12 -49.33 -4.05 199.42
CA TYR A 12 -48.21 -3.35 198.81
C TYR A 12 -47.34 -4.29 197.95
N ARG A 13 -46.99 -5.47 198.48
CA ARG A 13 -46.23 -6.50 197.76
C ARG A 13 -46.91 -6.86 196.44
N GLN A 14 -48.20 -7.17 196.47
CA GLN A 14 -48.91 -7.61 195.27
C GLN A 14 -48.97 -6.51 194.19
N ARG A 15 -49.10 -5.23 194.59
CA ARG A 15 -49.00 -4.09 193.64
C ARG A 15 -47.62 -3.94 193.00
N VAL A 16 -46.54 -4.32 193.70
CA VAL A 16 -45.19 -4.34 193.11
C VAL A 16 -45.04 -5.51 192.14
N GLU A 17 -45.57 -6.69 192.48
CA GLU A 17 -45.59 -7.87 191.59
C GLU A 17 -46.42 -7.59 190.31
N ASP A 18 -47.62 -7.02 190.45
CA ASP A 18 -48.47 -6.60 189.31
C ASP A 18 -47.77 -5.54 188.43
N MET A 19 -47.07 -4.57 189.04
CA MET A 19 -46.32 -3.55 188.32
C MET A 19 -45.13 -4.16 187.55
N GLN A 20 -44.40 -5.09 188.18
CA GLN A 20 -43.30 -5.82 187.52
C GLN A 20 -43.82 -6.63 186.34
N LEU A 21 -44.86 -7.44 186.54
CA LEU A 21 -45.53 -8.20 185.47
C LEU A 21 -46.00 -7.30 184.32
N CYS A 22 -46.54 -6.11 184.62
CA CYS A 22 -46.93 -5.15 183.59
C CYS A 22 -45.73 -4.61 182.80
N THR A 23 -44.59 -4.32 183.46
CA THR A 23 -43.36 -3.88 182.76
C THR A 23 -42.72 -5.00 181.93
N GLU A 24 -42.73 -6.25 182.41
CA GLU A 24 -42.23 -7.42 181.67
C GLU A 24 -43.13 -7.75 180.47
N ALA A 25 -44.45 -7.64 180.62
CA ALA A 25 -45.41 -7.77 179.52
C ALA A 25 -45.20 -6.67 178.45
N GLN A 26 -44.96 -5.42 178.86
CA GLN A 26 -44.62 -4.35 177.91
C GLN A 26 -43.28 -4.58 177.20
N HIS A 27 -42.26 -5.09 177.91
CA HIS A 27 -40.97 -5.39 177.29
C HIS A 27 -41.07 -6.55 176.30
N THR A 28 -41.75 -7.64 176.66
CA THR A 28 -41.98 -8.78 175.76
C THR A 28 -42.85 -8.38 174.56
N GLN A 29 -43.89 -7.58 174.75
CA GLN A 29 -44.71 -7.05 173.64
C GLN A 29 -43.88 -6.20 172.66
N ARG A 30 -42.98 -5.33 173.15
CA ARG A 30 -42.06 -4.56 172.27
C ARG A 30 -41.09 -5.48 171.51
N VAL A 31 -40.51 -6.48 172.18
CA VAL A 31 -39.61 -7.45 171.54
C VAL A 31 -40.35 -8.26 170.48
N VAL A 32 -41.60 -8.66 170.72
CA VAL A 32 -42.45 -9.35 169.73
C VAL A 32 -42.80 -8.45 168.55
N SER A 33 -43.11 -7.16 168.78
CA SER A 33 -43.33 -6.18 167.69
C SER A 33 -42.09 -6.03 166.82
N MET A 34 -40.94 -5.71 167.43
CA MET A 34 -39.67 -5.57 166.70
C MET A 34 -39.25 -6.85 165.97
N SER A 35 -39.45 -8.02 166.58
CA SER A 35 -39.15 -9.32 165.94
C SER A 35 -40.06 -9.57 164.73
N ARG A 36 -41.34 -9.16 164.82
CA ARG A 36 -42.29 -9.22 163.71
C ARG A 36 -41.93 -8.24 162.60
N GLU A 37 -41.58 -7.00 162.94
CA GLU A 37 -41.15 -5.97 161.98
C GLU A 37 -39.86 -6.40 161.25
N VAL A 38 -38.91 -7.01 161.96
CA VAL A 38 -37.68 -7.59 161.37
C VAL A 38 -38.00 -8.77 160.45
N GLU A 39 -38.92 -9.66 160.83
CA GLU A 39 -39.33 -10.79 159.98
C GLU A 39 -40.15 -10.35 158.75
N GLU A 40 -40.99 -9.32 158.87
CA GLU A 40 -41.72 -8.72 157.76
C GLU A 40 -40.76 -7.95 156.80
N MET A 41 -39.77 -7.23 157.33
CA MET A 41 -38.68 -6.66 156.53
C MET A 41 -37.85 -7.75 155.83
N ARG A 42 -37.49 -8.82 156.54
CA ARG A 42 -36.74 -9.96 156.00
C ARG A 42 -37.50 -10.61 154.84
N ARG A 43 -38.80 -10.89 155.00
CA ARG A 43 -39.65 -11.39 153.90
C ARG A 43 -39.69 -10.43 152.72
N SER A 44 -39.81 -9.12 152.97
CA SER A 44 -39.76 -8.13 151.89
C SER A 44 -38.41 -8.14 151.16
N PHE A 45 -37.29 -8.39 151.84
CA PHE A 45 -35.99 -8.56 151.21
C PHE A 45 -35.86 -9.90 150.45
N GLU A 46 -36.36 -11.01 151.01
CA GLU A 46 -36.39 -12.32 150.33
C GLU A 46 -37.26 -12.27 149.05
N GLU A 47 -38.39 -11.56 149.09
CA GLU A 47 -39.28 -11.34 147.93
C GLU A 47 -38.66 -10.40 146.89
N LYS A 48 -37.96 -9.33 147.31
CA LYS A 48 -37.16 -8.47 146.42
C LYS A 48 -35.99 -9.21 145.78
N LEU A 49 -35.30 -10.08 146.51
CA LEU A 49 -34.24 -10.94 145.98
C LEU A 49 -34.81 -11.95 144.98
N ARG A 50 -35.98 -12.55 145.27
CA ARG A 50 -36.66 -13.49 144.37
C ARG A 50 -37.11 -12.83 143.07
N THR A 51 -37.74 -11.65 143.17
CA THR A 51 -38.18 -10.88 141.99
C THR A 51 -37.01 -10.32 141.18
N PHE A 52 -35.94 -9.86 141.83
CA PHE A 52 -34.70 -9.50 141.14
C PHE A 52 -34.06 -10.70 140.42
N SER A 53 -33.98 -11.86 141.07
CA SER A 53 -33.44 -13.09 140.47
C SER A 53 -34.28 -13.55 139.27
N GLN A 54 -35.60 -13.41 139.35
CA GLN A 54 -36.51 -13.68 138.23
C GLN A 54 -36.31 -12.69 137.07
N ALA A 55 -36.19 -11.40 137.36
CA ALA A 55 -35.93 -10.37 136.36
C ALA A 55 -34.55 -10.54 135.70
N GLN A 56 -33.51 -10.92 136.46
CA GLN A 56 -32.20 -11.28 135.89
C GLN A 56 -32.32 -12.51 134.97
N ALA A 57 -33.01 -13.57 135.41
CA ALA A 57 -33.19 -14.76 134.59
C ALA A 57 -33.96 -14.47 133.29
N GLN A 58 -34.99 -13.61 133.35
CA GLN A 58 -35.72 -13.11 132.18
C GLN A 58 -34.82 -12.30 131.25
N PHE A 59 -34.09 -11.30 131.76
CA PHE A 59 -33.16 -10.50 130.96
C PHE A 59 -32.04 -11.34 130.33
N GLU A 60 -31.51 -12.35 131.04
CA GLU A 60 -30.55 -13.29 130.46
C GLU A 60 -31.18 -14.20 129.39
N GLN A 61 -32.45 -14.60 129.54
CA GLN A 61 -33.19 -15.35 128.53
C GLN A 61 -33.47 -14.51 127.28
N GLU A 62 -33.93 -13.28 127.44
CA GLU A 62 -34.16 -12.31 126.37
C GLU A 62 -32.84 -11.99 125.63
N LYS A 63 -31.75 -11.73 126.37
CA LYS A 63 -30.42 -11.54 125.80
C LYS A 63 -29.95 -12.76 125.00
N ARG A 64 -30.19 -13.99 125.48
CA ARG A 64 -29.89 -15.22 124.72
C ARG A 64 -30.75 -15.33 123.46
N ALA A 65 -32.04 -15.04 123.54
CA ALA A 65 -32.97 -15.08 122.41
C ALA A 65 -32.56 -14.08 121.31
N VAL A 66 -32.36 -12.81 121.66
CA VAL A 66 -31.92 -11.75 120.73
C VAL A 66 -30.55 -12.07 120.11
N LEU A 67 -29.62 -12.66 120.88
CA LEU A 67 -28.33 -13.10 120.33
C LEU A 67 -28.45 -14.28 119.36
N GLU A 68 -29.33 -15.25 119.59
CA GLU A 68 -29.56 -16.34 118.63
C GLU A 68 -30.36 -15.89 117.41
N GLU A 69 -31.29 -14.95 117.57
CA GLU A 69 -32.00 -14.31 116.46
C GLU A 69 -31.04 -13.51 115.57
N LEU A 70 -30.18 -12.66 116.15
CA LEU A 70 -29.18 -11.91 115.40
C LEU A 70 -28.16 -12.85 114.71
N LYS A 71 -27.77 -13.97 115.35
CA LYS A 71 -26.98 -15.02 114.69
C LYS A 71 -27.74 -15.73 113.58
N ALA A 72 -29.07 -15.88 113.67
CA ALA A 72 -29.88 -16.49 112.63
C ALA A 72 -30.00 -15.54 111.42
N GLN A 73 -30.32 -14.27 111.65
CA GLN A 73 -30.34 -13.20 110.66
C GLN A 73 -28.99 -13.10 109.93
N HIS A 74 -27.88 -13.00 110.67
CA HIS A 74 -26.55 -12.93 110.05
C HIS A 74 -26.17 -14.20 109.25
N ARG A 75 -26.56 -15.40 109.72
CA ARG A 75 -26.40 -16.64 108.94
C ARG A 75 -27.24 -16.64 107.66
N GLN A 76 -28.42 -16.01 107.67
CA GLN A 76 -29.26 -15.84 106.49
C GLN A 76 -28.65 -14.82 105.51
N GLU A 77 -28.23 -13.64 105.98
CA GLU A 77 -27.52 -12.62 105.17
C GLU A 77 -26.31 -13.23 104.45
N VAL A 78 -25.46 -13.98 105.17
CA VAL A 78 -24.29 -14.65 104.58
C VAL A 78 -24.70 -15.69 103.54
N GLN A 79 -25.78 -16.45 103.77
CA GLN A 79 -26.30 -17.39 102.76
C GLN A 79 -26.88 -16.68 101.53
N GLU A 80 -27.54 -15.54 101.69
CA GLU A 80 -28.12 -14.76 100.60
C GLU A 80 -27.03 -14.07 99.77
N LEU A 81 -26.00 -13.52 100.42
CA LEU A 81 -24.80 -13.00 99.75
C LEU A 81 -24.05 -14.10 98.99
N LEU A 82 -23.86 -15.28 99.59
CA LEU A 82 -23.23 -16.42 98.91
C LEU A 82 -24.07 -16.91 97.72
N ARG A 83 -25.39 -17.00 97.84
CA ARG A 83 -26.30 -17.33 96.72
C ARG A 83 -26.23 -16.28 95.62
N SER A 84 -26.23 -14.99 95.97
CA SER A 84 -26.15 -13.89 95.01
C SER A 84 -24.82 -13.88 94.25
N HIS A 85 -23.70 -14.11 94.95
CA HIS A 85 -22.39 -14.27 94.32
C HIS A 85 -22.34 -15.53 93.43
N GLN A 86 -22.93 -16.65 93.86
CA GLN A 86 -23.02 -17.87 93.05
C GLN A 86 -23.87 -17.68 91.80
N SER A 87 -25.01 -17.00 91.87
CA SER A 87 -25.84 -16.71 90.69
C SER A 87 -25.16 -15.73 89.75
N GLN A 88 -24.59 -14.63 90.26
CA GLN A 88 -23.83 -13.67 89.46
C GLN A 88 -22.66 -14.33 88.74
N ASN A 89 -21.86 -15.17 89.43
CA ASN A 89 -20.75 -15.87 88.81
C ASN A 89 -21.22 -16.91 87.76
N ALA A 90 -22.35 -17.59 88.00
CA ALA A 90 -22.95 -18.50 87.02
C ALA A 90 -23.50 -17.74 85.80
N ASP A 91 -24.02 -16.53 85.96
CA ASP A 91 -24.51 -15.70 84.86
C ASP A 91 -23.36 -15.05 84.07
N TYR A 92 -22.31 -14.57 84.74
CA TYR A 92 -21.05 -14.17 84.08
C TYR A 92 -20.42 -15.32 83.28
N SER A 93 -20.42 -16.55 83.80
CA SER A 93 -19.94 -17.73 83.06
C SER A 93 -20.77 -17.98 81.80
N LYS A 94 -22.11 -17.92 81.89
CA LYS A 94 -23.00 -18.06 80.72
C LYS A 94 -22.78 -16.95 79.68
N ASP A 95 -22.56 -15.72 80.12
CA ASP A 95 -22.36 -14.59 79.20
C ASP A 95 -20.97 -14.63 78.56
N GLN A 96 -19.95 -15.12 79.28
CA GLN A 96 -18.64 -15.44 78.71
C GLN A 96 -18.72 -16.60 77.70
N GLU A 97 -19.50 -17.64 77.98
CA GLU A 97 -19.78 -18.73 77.03
C GLU A 97 -20.52 -18.25 75.78
N LYS A 98 -21.57 -17.43 75.92
CA LYS A 98 -22.29 -16.81 74.79
C LYS A 98 -21.36 -15.95 73.95
N LEU A 99 -20.52 -15.12 74.57
CA LEU A 99 -19.56 -14.27 73.86
C LEU A 99 -18.51 -15.12 73.12
N GLY A 100 -18.05 -16.21 73.73
CA GLY A 100 -17.18 -17.20 73.08
C GLY A 100 -17.85 -17.89 71.89
N GLN A 101 -19.13 -18.23 72.00
CA GLN A 101 -19.93 -18.80 70.90
C GLN A 101 -20.14 -17.80 69.76
N LEU A 102 -20.42 -16.53 70.07
CA LEU A 102 -20.57 -15.46 69.07
C LEU A 102 -19.26 -15.19 68.32
N HIS A 103 -18.15 -14.99 69.03
CA HIS A 103 -16.83 -14.83 68.40
C HIS A 103 -16.45 -16.06 67.57
N LYS A 104 -16.78 -17.28 68.04
CA LYS A 104 -16.54 -18.50 67.27
C LYS A 104 -17.36 -18.50 65.97
N ALA A 105 -18.65 -18.20 66.02
CA ALA A 105 -19.51 -18.15 64.83
C ALA A 105 -19.08 -17.04 63.84
N GLU A 106 -18.59 -15.90 64.34
CA GLU A 106 -18.02 -14.83 63.52
C GLU A 106 -16.72 -15.28 62.84
N VAL A 107 -15.81 -15.95 63.56
CA VAL A 107 -14.58 -16.53 62.99
C VAL A 107 -14.89 -17.64 61.97
N GLU A 108 -15.89 -18.48 62.22
CA GLU A 108 -16.33 -19.52 61.28
C GLU A 108 -16.91 -18.87 60.01
N SER A 109 -17.80 -17.88 60.12
CA SER A 109 -18.37 -17.17 58.96
C SER A 109 -17.32 -16.37 58.17
N LEU A 110 -16.35 -15.72 58.84
CA LEU A 110 -15.22 -15.06 58.18
C LEU A 110 -14.30 -16.07 57.47
N SER A 111 -14.14 -17.28 58.03
CA SER A 111 -13.34 -18.34 57.40
C SER A 111 -14.03 -18.89 56.15
N GLU A 112 -15.34 -19.14 56.21
CA GLU A 112 -16.15 -19.49 55.04
C GLU A 112 -16.04 -18.42 53.94
N ARG A 113 -16.19 -17.13 54.32
CA ARG A 113 -16.09 -16.00 53.40
C ARG A 113 -14.69 -15.88 52.76
N VAL A 114 -13.63 -16.26 53.47
CA VAL A 114 -12.26 -16.33 52.93
C VAL A 114 -12.11 -17.50 51.95
N GLU A 115 -12.74 -18.66 52.20
CA GLU A 115 -12.72 -19.78 51.24
C GLU A 115 -13.56 -19.51 49.98
N GLU A 116 -14.69 -18.81 50.09
CA GLU A 116 -15.44 -18.30 48.92
C GLU A 116 -14.54 -17.40 48.06
N LEU A 117 -13.90 -16.40 48.67
CA LEU A 117 -13.01 -15.46 47.96
C LEU A 117 -11.77 -16.16 47.36
N LYS A 118 -11.25 -17.22 47.98
CA LYS A 118 -10.20 -18.07 47.40
C LYS A 118 -10.70 -18.83 46.18
N GLN A 119 -11.91 -19.40 46.22
CA GLN A 119 -12.51 -20.10 45.09
C GLN A 119 -12.81 -19.16 43.92
N ASP A 120 -13.37 -17.97 44.18
CA ASP A 120 -13.65 -16.99 43.14
C ASP A 120 -12.36 -16.38 42.56
N LYS A 121 -11.34 -16.12 43.39
CA LYS A 121 -10.00 -15.77 42.88
C LYS A 121 -9.45 -16.86 41.96
N LYS A 122 -9.59 -18.14 42.33
CA LYS A 122 -9.13 -19.26 41.51
C LYS A 122 -9.87 -19.32 40.17
N ARG A 123 -11.21 -19.29 40.17
CA ARG A 123 -12.06 -19.25 38.96
C ARG A 123 -11.66 -18.09 38.04
N LEU A 124 -11.44 -16.91 38.62
CA LEU A 124 -11.07 -15.71 37.88
C LEU A 124 -9.68 -15.82 37.22
N VAL A 125 -8.71 -16.45 37.90
CA VAL A 125 -7.40 -16.77 37.32
C VAL A 125 -7.54 -17.78 36.19
N GLU A 126 -8.24 -18.90 36.40
CA GLU A 126 -8.49 -19.92 35.37
C GLU A 126 -9.21 -19.33 34.14
N GLU A 127 -10.14 -18.40 34.34
CA GLU A 127 -10.78 -17.63 33.27
C GLU A 127 -9.82 -16.71 32.50
N TYR A 128 -8.93 -15.99 33.19
CA TYR A 128 -7.96 -15.10 32.54
C TYR A 128 -6.86 -15.89 31.81
N GLU A 129 -6.40 -17.01 32.37
CA GLU A 129 -5.50 -17.95 31.69
C GLU A 129 -6.16 -18.53 30.44
N ALA A 130 -7.43 -18.96 30.52
CA ALA A 130 -8.18 -19.44 29.36
C ALA A 130 -8.42 -18.35 28.29
N LYS A 131 -8.54 -17.08 28.69
CA LYS A 131 -8.62 -15.94 27.76
C LYS A 131 -7.25 -15.65 27.11
N LEU A 132 -6.16 -15.70 27.88
CA LEU A 132 -4.79 -15.51 27.41
C LEU A 132 -4.37 -16.59 26.41
N ILE A 133 -4.62 -17.87 26.72
CA ILE A 133 -4.33 -19.01 25.83
C ILE A 133 -5.11 -18.90 24.51
N LYS A 134 -6.37 -18.44 24.55
CA LYS A 134 -7.17 -18.18 23.34
C LYS A 134 -6.61 -17.04 22.50
N ALA A 135 -6.09 -15.98 23.11
CA ALA A 135 -5.45 -14.88 22.42
C ALA A 135 -4.10 -15.29 21.81
N GLN A 136 -3.27 -16.04 22.55
CA GLN A 136 -2.02 -16.62 22.05
C GLN A 136 -2.28 -17.51 20.83
N ALA A 137 -3.19 -18.47 20.95
CA ALA A 137 -3.58 -19.35 19.85
C ALA A 137 -4.33 -18.64 18.70
N PHE A 138 -4.73 -17.38 18.86
CA PHE A 138 -5.19 -16.54 17.74
C PHE A 138 -3.99 -15.94 17.01
N TYR A 139 -3.10 -15.25 17.72
CA TYR A 139 -1.92 -14.62 17.12
C TYR A 139 -0.94 -15.64 16.51
N GLU A 140 -0.79 -16.83 17.10
CA GLU A 140 -0.03 -17.94 16.50
C GLU A 140 -0.60 -18.37 15.16
N ARG A 141 -1.93 -18.43 15.01
CA ARG A 141 -2.60 -18.76 13.74
C ARG A 141 -2.45 -17.65 12.70
N GLU A 142 -2.49 -16.38 13.11
CA GLU A 142 -2.20 -15.26 12.19
C GLU A 142 -0.74 -15.26 11.74
N LEU A 143 0.21 -15.49 12.65
CA LEU A 143 1.63 -15.68 12.34
C LEU A 143 1.86 -16.85 11.38
N GLU A 144 1.22 -18.00 11.62
CA GLU A 144 1.26 -19.13 10.69
C GLU A 144 0.64 -18.78 9.33
N ALA A 145 -0.51 -18.10 9.30
CA ALA A 145 -1.17 -17.71 8.05
C ALA A 145 -0.31 -16.72 7.23
N MET A 146 0.30 -15.74 7.90
CA MET A 146 1.22 -14.78 7.30
C MET A 146 2.48 -15.49 6.76
N THR A 147 3.05 -16.41 7.55
CA THR A 147 4.22 -17.22 7.15
C THR A 147 3.90 -18.12 5.95
N ARG A 148 2.74 -18.80 5.95
CA ARG A 148 2.26 -19.60 4.80
C ARG A 148 2.04 -18.73 3.56
N THR A 149 1.55 -17.50 3.73
CA THR A 149 1.38 -16.54 2.63
C THR A 149 2.73 -16.08 2.08
N GLN A 150 3.71 -15.75 2.93
CA GLN A 150 5.08 -15.48 2.50
C GLN A 150 5.69 -16.66 1.74
N GLN A 151 5.58 -17.88 2.28
CA GLN A 151 6.05 -19.11 1.64
C GLN A 151 5.43 -19.27 0.24
N LEU A 152 4.10 -19.14 0.11
CA LEU A 152 3.41 -19.17 -1.18
C LEU A 152 3.88 -18.07 -2.14
N THR A 153 4.14 -16.84 -1.68
CA THR A 153 4.70 -15.79 -2.56
C THR A 153 6.14 -16.08 -3.00
N ALA A 154 6.96 -16.69 -2.13
CA ALA A 154 8.32 -17.10 -2.47
C ALA A 154 8.32 -18.27 -3.47
N ASP A 155 7.49 -19.29 -3.26
CA ASP A 155 7.35 -20.43 -4.16
C ASP A 155 6.77 -20.03 -5.52
N ASN A 156 5.80 -19.11 -5.54
CA ASN A 156 5.31 -18.50 -6.78
C ASN A 156 6.41 -17.69 -7.50
N LEU A 157 7.21 -16.89 -6.79
CA LEU A 157 8.33 -16.16 -7.38
C LEU A 157 9.41 -17.10 -7.93
N LEU A 158 9.66 -18.24 -7.28
CA LEU A 158 10.53 -19.29 -7.79
C LEU A 158 9.94 -19.99 -9.02
N ALA A 159 8.63 -20.23 -9.06
CA ALA A 159 7.94 -20.73 -10.25
C ALA A 159 8.06 -19.75 -11.44
N TRP A 160 7.81 -18.46 -11.23
CA TRP A 160 8.01 -17.42 -12.25
C TRP A 160 9.45 -17.36 -12.76
N LYS A 161 10.45 -17.48 -11.87
CA LYS A 161 11.87 -17.54 -12.29
C LYS A 161 12.21 -18.80 -13.10
N ARG A 162 11.55 -19.94 -12.82
CA ARG A 162 11.70 -21.16 -13.65
C ARG A 162 11.12 -20.94 -15.05
N THR A 163 9.86 -20.49 -15.15
CA THR A 163 9.21 -20.25 -16.45
C THR A 163 9.90 -19.15 -17.25
N GLU A 164 10.44 -18.11 -16.61
CA GLU A 164 11.30 -17.12 -17.27
C GLU A 164 12.58 -17.76 -17.83
N SER A 165 13.23 -18.67 -17.08
CA SER A 165 14.43 -19.37 -17.52
C SER A 165 14.17 -20.42 -18.62
N GLU A 166 12.96 -20.96 -18.67
CA GLU A 166 12.48 -21.88 -19.70
C GLU A 166 12.20 -21.09 -20.99
N LEU A 167 11.40 -20.02 -20.93
CA LEU A 167 11.16 -19.11 -22.05
C LEU A 167 12.47 -18.51 -22.60
N ARG A 168 13.42 -18.12 -21.74
CA ARG A 168 14.75 -17.65 -22.18
C ARG A 168 15.52 -18.73 -22.96
N ARG A 169 15.40 -20.02 -22.60
CA ARG A 169 15.99 -21.11 -23.40
C ARG A 169 15.23 -21.34 -24.70
N GLU A 170 13.91 -21.27 -24.71
CA GLU A 170 13.09 -21.42 -25.92
C GLU A 170 13.38 -20.31 -26.93
N PHE A 171 13.51 -19.06 -26.48
CA PHE A 171 13.96 -17.96 -27.34
C PHE A 171 15.38 -18.20 -27.89
N GLN A 172 16.32 -18.69 -27.08
CA GLN A 172 17.68 -19.02 -27.54
C GLN A 172 17.70 -20.18 -28.55
N THR A 173 16.88 -21.21 -28.40
CA THR A 173 16.82 -22.32 -29.36
C THR A 173 16.09 -21.92 -30.65
N GLN A 174 15.05 -21.08 -30.57
CA GLN A 174 14.41 -20.47 -31.73
C GLN A 174 15.37 -19.53 -32.47
N GLU A 175 16.11 -18.68 -31.76
CA GLU A 175 17.12 -17.80 -32.38
C GLU A 175 18.22 -18.61 -33.06
N ALA A 176 18.77 -19.62 -32.39
CA ALA A 176 19.77 -20.51 -32.99
C ALA A 176 19.23 -21.26 -34.23
N ALA A 177 17.95 -21.66 -34.23
CA ALA A 177 17.31 -22.26 -35.39
C ALA A 177 17.16 -21.25 -36.56
N LEU A 178 16.77 -20.00 -36.28
CA LEU A 178 16.67 -18.92 -37.27
C LEU A 178 18.03 -18.51 -37.82
N GLN A 179 19.06 -18.41 -36.97
CA GLN A 179 20.45 -18.19 -37.42
C GLN A 179 20.93 -19.33 -38.33
N LYS A 180 20.57 -20.59 -38.02
CA LYS A 180 20.91 -21.77 -38.82
C LYS A 180 20.16 -21.84 -40.15
N THR A 181 18.89 -21.43 -40.22
CA THR A 181 18.16 -21.33 -41.49
C THR A 181 18.63 -20.15 -42.33
N LEU A 182 18.92 -18.99 -41.74
CA LEU A 182 19.59 -17.88 -42.43
C LEU A 182 20.97 -18.27 -42.97
N GLY A 183 21.73 -19.08 -42.23
CA GLY A 183 22.98 -19.67 -42.70
C GLY A 183 22.78 -20.52 -43.96
N LYS A 184 21.82 -21.45 -43.95
CA LYS A 184 21.45 -22.27 -45.11
C LYS A 184 21.00 -21.42 -46.31
N LEU A 185 20.16 -20.41 -46.09
CA LEU A 185 19.66 -19.52 -47.13
C LEU A 185 20.78 -18.68 -47.75
N ARG A 186 21.78 -18.26 -46.95
CA ARG A 186 22.99 -17.57 -47.46
C ARG A 186 23.85 -18.50 -48.32
N THR A 187 24.07 -19.75 -47.90
CA THR A 187 24.83 -20.72 -48.72
C THR A 187 24.09 -21.11 -50.00
N GLU A 188 22.76 -21.22 -49.95
CA GLU A 188 21.95 -21.54 -51.12
C GLU A 188 21.85 -20.36 -52.09
N LEU A 189 21.74 -19.13 -51.58
CA LEU A 189 21.84 -17.92 -52.40
C LEU A 189 23.20 -17.82 -53.10
N ALA A 190 24.30 -18.10 -52.38
CA ALA A 190 25.64 -18.13 -52.96
C ALA A 190 25.73 -19.17 -54.10
N ARG A 191 25.27 -20.42 -53.84
CA ARG A 191 25.20 -21.50 -54.83
C ARG A 191 24.44 -21.08 -56.09
N VAL A 192 23.26 -20.47 -55.92
CA VAL A 192 22.43 -19.98 -57.03
C VAL A 192 23.08 -18.80 -57.77
N THR A 193 23.82 -17.91 -57.08
CA THR A 193 24.58 -16.85 -57.77
C THR A 193 25.76 -17.38 -58.56
N ASP A 194 26.44 -18.42 -58.08
CA ASP A 194 27.54 -19.08 -58.80
C ASP A 194 27.01 -19.89 -59.99
N GLU A 195 25.90 -20.61 -59.87
CA GLU A 195 25.22 -21.25 -61.00
C GLU A 195 24.73 -20.23 -62.04
N ALA A 196 24.17 -19.10 -61.59
CA ALA A 196 23.77 -18.01 -62.48
C ALA A 196 24.98 -17.31 -63.15
N ARG A 197 26.16 -17.34 -62.52
CA ARG A 197 27.42 -16.90 -63.13
C ARG A 197 27.89 -17.91 -64.17
N GLU A 198 27.99 -19.18 -63.81
CA GLU A 198 28.45 -20.25 -64.69
C GLU A 198 27.56 -20.37 -65.94
N ASN A 199 26.24 -20.19 -65.79
CA ASN A 199 25.30 -20.16 -66.91
C ASN A 199 25.45 -18.92 -67.81
N ARG A 200 25.83 -17.75 -67.27
CA ARG A 200 26.24 -16.60 -68.10
C ARG A 200 27.54 -16.87 -68.84
N GLU A 201 28.53 -17.47 -68.18
CA GLU A 201 29.81 -17.85 -68.82
C GLU A 201 29.60 -18.91 -69.91
N LYS A 202 28.70 -19.89 -69.71
CA LYS A 202 28.25 -20.84 -70.74
C LYS A 202 27.55 -20.13 -71.91
N SER A 203 26.65 -19.18 -71.63
CA SER A 203 25.96 -18.40 -72.66
C SER A 203 26.92 -17.53 -73.47
N HIS A 204 27.92 -16.89 -72.84
CA HIS A 204 28.95 -16.14 -73.55
C HIS A 204 29.87 -17.04 -74.39
N LYS A 205 30.22 -18.24 -73.91
CA LYS A 205 30.96 -19.24 -74.71
C LYS A 205 30.16 -19.67 -75.94
N LEU A 206 28.89 -20.04 -75.76
CA LEU A 206 27.98 -20.40 -76.86
C LEU A 206 27.77 -19.26 -77.86
N HIS A 207 27.61 -18.02 -77.39
CA HIS A 207 27.50 -16.84 -78.26
C HIS A 207 28.79 -16.57 -79.04
N SER A 208 29.96 -16.77 -78.42
CA SER A 208 31.25 -16.66 -79.09
C SER A 208 31.43 -17.74 -80.17
N SER A 209 31.05 -18.98 -79.88
CA SER A 209 31.05 -20.08 -80.86
C SER A 209 30.04 -19.86 -81.99
N LEU A 210 28.86 -19.30 -81.69
CA LEU A 210 27.87 -18.93 -82.69
C LEU A 210 28.39 -17.81 -83.60
N SER A 211 28.96 -16.74 -83.03
CA SER A 211 29.55 -15.64 -83.80
C SER A 211 30.73 -16.09 -84.66
N ALA A 212 31.53 -17.05 -84.20
CA ALA A 212 32.58 -17.67 -85.00
C ALA A 212 32.00 -18.52 -86.15
N ALA A 213 30.93 -19.29 -85.90
CA ALA A 213 30.23 -20.04 -86.93
C ALA A 213 29.54 -19.14 -87.97
N GLU A 214 28.93 -18.03 -87.54
CA GLU A 214 28.41 -16.99 -88.43
C GLU A 214 29.51 -16.34 -89.28
N GLY A 215 30.72 -16.18 -88.71
CA GLY A 215 31.91 -15.77 -89.46
C GLY A 215 32.24 -16.76 -90.56
N SER A 216 32.42 -18.04 -90.22
CA SER A 216 32.66 -19.11 -91.18
C SER A 216 31.56 -19.25 -92.24
N VAL A 217 30.28 -19.02 -91.89
CA VAL A 217 29.16 -19.02 -92.85
C VAL A 217 29.24 -17.81 -93.79
N LYS A 218 29.63 -16.62 -93.31
CA LYS A 218 29.87 -15.46 -94.16
C LYS A 218 31.06 -15.69 -95.10
N ASP A 219 32.15 -16.28 -94.61
CA ASP A 219 33.31 -16.63 -95.45
C ASP A 219 32.97 -17.69 -96.51
N LEU A 220 32.19 -18.73 -96.15
CA LEU A 220 31.69 -19.73 -97.09
C LEU A 220 30.69 -19.15 -98.10
N THR A 221 29.86 -18.18 -97.70
CA THR A 221 28.97 -17.45 -98.61
C THR A 221 29.80 -16.62 -99.59
N ARG A 222 30.81 -15.89 -99.09
CA ARG A 222 31.74 -15.12 -99.92
C ARG A 222 32.52 -16.00 -100.90
N GLN A 223 32.92 -17.20 -100.49
CA GLN A 223 33.53 -18.20 -101.38
C GLN A 223 32.54 -18.77 -102.41
N LEU A 224 31.26 -18.94 -102.04
CA LEU A 224 30.21 -19.36 -102.96
C LEU A 224 29.94 -18.27 -104.01
N ASP A 225 29.88 -17.00 -103.61
CA ASP A 225 29.74 -15.83 -104.49
C ASP A 225 30.95 -15.68 -105.42
N GLU A 226 32.17 -15.91 -104.92
CA GLU A 226 33.38 -15.99 -105.75
C GLU A 226 33.30 -17.14 -106.76
N VAL A 227 32.76 -18.31 -106.38
CA VAL A 227 32.62 -19.47 -107.28
C VAL A 227 31.52 -19.27 -108.32
N THR A 228 30.37 -18.68 -107.97
CA THR A 228 29.30 -18.37 -108.94
C THR A 228 29.77 -17.32 -109.93
N GLN A 229 30.42 -16.23 -109.47
CA GLN A 229 30.97 -15.22 -110.36
C GLN A 229 32.06 -15.79 -111.30
N ASN A 230 32.92 -16.69 -110.81
CA ASN A 230 33.87 -17.40 -111.67
C ASN A 230 33.17 -18.33 -112.68
N SER A 231 32.05 -18.98 -112.29
CA SER A 231 31.24 -19.80 -113.19
C SER A 231 30.57 -18.96 -114.29
N GLU A 232 30.03 -17.79 -113.96
CA GLU A 232 29.48 -16.83 -114.93
C GLU A 232 30.53 -16.36 -115.93
N ILE A 233 31.76 -16.05 -115.47
CA ILE A 233 32.89 -15.69 -116.34
C ILE A 233 33.29 -16.83 -117.28
N VAL A 234 33.24 -18.09 -116.81
CA VAL A 234 33.50 -19.27 -117.66
C VAL A 234 32.37 -19.49 -118.67
N GLU A 235 31.11 -19.30 -118.28
CA GLU A 235 29.95 -19.42 -119.18
C GLU A 235 29.96 -18.34 -120.29
N ILE A 236 30.36 -17.10 -119.95
CA ILE A 236 30.57 -16.02 -120.92
C ILE A 236 31.67 -16.42 -121.92
N ARG A 237 32.84 -16.86 -121.44
CA ARG A 237 33.95 -17.30 -122.30
C ARG A 237 33.60 -18.49 -123.18
N GLN A 238 32.75 -19.40 -122.71
CA GLN A 238 32.25 -20.49 -123.53
C GLN A 238 31.39 -19.95 -124.69
N LYS A 239 30.46 -19.03 -124.42
CA LYS A 239 29.62 -18.39 -125.46
C LYS A 239 30.44 -17.58 -126.46
N GLU A 240 31.50 -16.91 -126.02
CA GLU A 240 32.46 -16.24 -126.90
C GLU A 240 33.13 -17.24 -127.85
N ALA A 241 33.67 -18.35 -127.33
CA ALA A 241 34.30 -19.41 -128.13
C ALA A 241 33.31 -20.13 -129.07
N GLU A 242 32.05 -20.32 -128.66
CA GLU A 242 30.97 -20.85 -129.50
C GLU A 242 30.69 -19.91 -130.68
N CYS A 243 30.64 -18.59 -130.46
CA CYS A 243 30.49 -17.60 -131.52
C CYS A 243 31.69 -17.57 -132.49
N GLU A 244 32.92 -17.71 -131.98
CA GLU A 244 34.12 -17.81 -132.84
C GLU A 244 34.10 -19.08 -133.71
N LEU A 245 33.60 -20.20 -133.17
CA LEU A 245 33.40 -21.47 -133.89
C LEU A 245 32.31 -21.37 -134.96
N GLU A 246 31.20 -20.69 -134.69
CA GLU A 246 30.14 -20.45 -135.69
C GLU A 246 30.67 -19.56 -136.82
N ALA A 247 31.39 -18.48 -136.49
CA ALA A 247 32.07 -17.65 -137.49
C ALA A 247 33.17 -18.40 -138.26
N ALA A 248 33.83 -19.40 -137.65
CA ALA A 248 34.76 -20.29 -138.35
C ALA A 248 34.04 -21.23 -139.32
N ARG A 249 32.90 -21.80 -138.92
CA ARG A 249 32.02 -22.57 -139.83
C ARG A 249 31.58 -21.75 -141.03
N ASP A 250 31.07 -20.54 -140.83
CA ASP A 250 30.62 -19.68 -141.93
C ASP A 250 31.73 -19.39 -142.95
N ARG A 251 32.96 -19.14 -142.48
CA ARG A 251 34.12 -18.95 -143.35
C ARG A 251 34.44 -20.20 -144.18
N VAL A 252 34.36 -21.40 -143.59
CA VAL A 252 34.56 -22.68 -144.30
C VAL A 252 33.39 -22.96 -145.26
N GLN A 253 32.15 -22.65 -144.86
CA GLN A 253 30.94 -22.77 -145.69
C GLN A 253 31.05 -21.89 -146.95
N GLN A 254 31.48 -20.63 -146.79
CA GLN A 254 31.73 -19.71 -147.89
C GLN A 254 32.83 -20.24 -148.83
N GLN A 255 33.97 -20.69 -148.29
CA GLN A 255 35.03 -21.31 -149.10
C GLN A 255 34.54 -22.53 -149.88
N ALA A 256 33.71 -23.40 -149.28
CA ALA A 256 33.12 -24.54 -149.97
C ALA A 256 32.20 -24.11 -151.12
N THR A 257 31.37 -23.08 -150.94
CA THR A 257 30.54 -22.53 -152.05
C THR A 257 31.37 -21.91 -153.16
N GLU A 258 32.48 -21.24 -152.83
CA GLU A 258 33.38 -20.64 -153.82
C GLU A 258 34.12 -21.70 -154.65
N ILE A 259 34.52 -22.82 -154.02
CA ILE A 259 35.12 -23.98 -154.69
C ILE A 259 34.11 -24.64 -155.64
N LEU A 260 32.85 -24.82 -155.22
CA LEU A 260 31.78 -25.36 -156.07
C LEU A 260 31.52 -24.47 -157.30
N LEU A 261 31.56 -23.15 -157.13
CA LEU A 261 31.35 -22.18 -158.20
C LEU A 261 32.53 -22.21 -159.21
N LYS A 262 33.78 -22.33 -158.72
CA LYS A 262 34.98 -22.54 -159.55
C LYS A 262 34.93 -23.88 -160.30
N ALA A 263 34.46 -24.96 -159.66
CA ALA A 263 34.28 -26.26 -160.32
C ALA A 263 33.24 -26.19 -161.46
N SER A 264 32.11 -25.50 -161.24
CA SER A 264 31.10 -25.26 -162.28
C SER A 264 31.65 -24.52 -163.50
N GLN A 265 32.49 -23.50 -163.29
CA GLN A 265 33.18 -22.79 -164.36
C GLN A 265 34.10 -23.72 -165.18
N ILE A 266 34.87 -24.60 -164.51
CA ILE A 266 35.72 -25.58 -165.18
C ILE A 266 34.89 -26.53 -166.06
N SER A 267 33.76 -27.05 -165.56
CA SER A 267 32.86 -27.90 -166.37
C SER A 267 32.33 -27.18 -167.62
N SER A 268 32.04 -25.88 -167.54
CA SER A 268 31.60 -25.10 -168.70
C SER A 268 32.70 -24.93 -169.77
N LEU A 269 33.95 -24.73 -169.34
CA LEU A 269 35.10 -24.65 -170.24
C LEU A 269 35.37 -25.98 -170.94
N GLN A 270 35.22 -27.09 -170.21
CA GLN A 270 35.43 -28.44 -170.74
C GLN A 270 34.39 -28.81 -171.82
N ALA A 271 33.13 -28.35 -171.69
CA ALA A 271 32.11 -28.50 -172.74
C ALA A 271 32.43 -27.69 -174.01
N ASN A 272 33.00 -26.48 -173.86
CA ASN A 272 33.44 -25.64 -174.98
C ASN A 272 34.68 -26.24 -175.70
N GLN A 273 35.57 -26.93 -174.99
CA GLN A 273 36.67 -27.66 -175.61
C GLN A 273 36.16 -28.83 -176.47
N MET A 274 35.29 -29.68 -175.91
CA MET A 274 34.76 -30.87 -176.60
C MET A 274 34.01 -30.53 -177.91
N THR A 275 33.38 -29.36 -177.98
CA THR A 275 32.69 -28.89 -179.19
C THR A 275 33.66 -28.34 -180.25
N GLN A 276 34.75 -27.68 -179.85
CA GLN A 276 35.81 -27.26 -180.80
C GLN A 276 36.56 -28.47 -181.38
N GLU A 277 36.84 -29.50 -180.58
CA GLU A 277 37.47 -30.74 -181.05
C GLU A 277 36.62 -31.52 -182.07
N ALA A 278 35.29 -31.35 -182.07
CA ALA A 278 34.42 -31.94 -183.09
C ALA A 278 34.64 -31.29 -184.46
N ALA A 279 34.55 -29.95 -184.54
CA ALA A 279 34.68 -29.21 -185.79
C ALA A 279 36.05 -29.41 -186.49
N ILE A 280 37.11 -29.65 -185.72
CA ILE A 280 38.46 -29.93 -186.26
C ILE A 280 38.49 -31.28 -187.00
N ARG A 281 37.74 -32.29 -186.54
CA ARG A 281 37.69 -33.62 -187.19
C ARG A 281 37.00 -33.57 -188.56
N ASP A 282 35.95 -32.76 -188.69
CA ASP A 282 35.23 -32.63 -189.96
C ASP A 282 36.08 -31.95 -191.05
N LEU A 283 36.84 -30.92 -190.67
CA LEU A 283 37.76 -30.22 -191.57
C LEU A 283 38.92 -31.10 -192.09
N ASP A 284 39.37 -32.09 -191.32
CA ASP A 284 40.44 -33.00 -191.77
C ASP A 284 39.94 -34.08 -192.76
N ASN A 285 38.67 -34.47 -192.65
CA ASN A 285 38.01 -35.31 -193.64
C ASN A 285 37.92 -34.59 -195.00
N GLU A 286 37.57 -33.30 -194.99
CA GLU A 286 37.53 -32.45 -196.19
C GLU A 286 38.92 -32.30 -196.83
N ARG A 287 39.97 -32.08 -196.01
CA ARG A 287 41.37 -31.99 -196.44
C ARG A 287 41.84 -33.26 -197.15
N SER A 288 41.47 -34.42 -196.61
CA SER A 288 41.84 -35.73 -197.17
C SER A 288 41.22 -35.93 -198.57
N ARG A 289 39.95 -35.54 -198.73
CA ARG A 289 39.17 -35.70 -199.97
C ARG A 289 39.70 -34.88 -201.16
N LEU A 290 40.38 -33.77 -200.90
CA LEU A 290 41.06 -32.96 -201.92
C LEU A 290 42.39 -33.57 -202.36
N LYS A 291 43.06 -34.33 -201.50
CA LYS A 291 44.39 -34.92 -201.74
C LYS A 291 44.34 -35.99 -202.84
N ASP A 292 43.34 -36.86 -202.81
CA ASP A 292 43.09 -37.92 -203.81
C ASP A 292 42.59 -37.39 -205.18
N LYS A 293 42.46 -36.06 -205.30
CA LYS A 293 42.15 -35.34 -206.53
C LYS A 293 43.37 -34.64 -207.14
N VAL A 294 44.43 -34.44 -206.36
CA VAL A 294 45.73 -33.92 -206.85
C VAL A 294 46.55 -35.05 -207.48
N LEU A 295 46.70 -36.19 -206.80
CA LEU A 295 47.49 -37.33 -207.28
C LEU A 295 47.13 -37.77 -208.72
N ARG A 296 45.83 -37.85 -209.04
CA ARG A 296 45.35 -38.21 -210.39
C ARG A 296 45.63 -37.16 -211.47
N MET A 297 45.85 -35.90 -211.09
CA MET A 297 46.30 -34.83 -211.99
C MET A 297 47.82 -34.85 -212.21
N GLU A 298 48.57 -35.54 -211.35
CA GLU A 298 50.03 -35.66 -211.44
C GLU A 298 50.44 -36.89 -212.29
N GLU A 299 49.70 -38.00 -212.20
CA GLU A 299 49.90 -39.18 -213.06
C GLU A 299 49.66 -38.87 -214.56
N GLU A 300 48.64 -38.08 -214.91
CA GLU A 300 48.40 -37.63 -216.29
C GLU A 300 49.48 -36.64 -216.80
N ARG A 301 50.23 -36.01 -215.90
CA ARG A 301 51.26 -35.01 -216.23
C ARG A 301 52.61 -35.63 -216.58
N GLU A 302 53.01 -36.72 -215.91
CA GLU A 302 54.28 -37.41 -216.23
C GLU A 302 54.24 -38.07 -217.63
N ALA A 303 53.07 -38.55 -218.05
CA ALA A 303 52.87 -39.15 -219.38
C ALA A 303 53.13 -38.19 -220.55
N LEU A 304 52.93 -36.88 -220.37
CA LEU A 304 53.16 -35.86 -221.41
C LEU A 304 54.57 -35.25 -221.36
N GLN A 305 55.26 -35.32 -220.22
CA GLN A 305 56.57 -34.67 -220.05
C GLN A 305 57.74 -35.46 -220.68
N THR A 306 57.52 -36.71 -221.11
CA THR A 306 58.50 -37.52 -221.88
C THR A 306 58.49 -37.24 -223.38
N GLN A 307 57.56 -36.43 -223.91
CA GLN A 307 57.49 -36.07 -225.33
C GLN A 307 58.03 -34.67 -225.67
N SER A 308 58.49 -33.91 -224.67
CA SER A 308 59.02 -32.54 -224.84
C SER A 308 60.49 -32.41 -224.40
N GLN A 309 61.31 -33.38 -224.79
CA GLN A 309 62.77 -33.24 -224.83
C GLN A 309 63.21 -32.82 -226.24
N ALA A 310 64.38 -32.18 -226.35
CA ALA A 310 64.98 -31.63 -227.57
C ALA A 310 64.24 -30.42 -228.22
N LEU A 311 64.53 -29.22 -227.71
CA LEU A 311 64.98 -28.12 -228.57
C LEU A 311 65.85 -27.14 -227.76
N ASP A 312 66.94 -26.67 -228.38
CA ASP A 312 68.08 -26.09 -227.68
C ASP A 312 67.92 -24.67 -227.15
N ASP A 313 68.70 -24.43 -226.09
CA ASP A 313 69.28 -23.15 -225.70
C ASP A 313 69.41 -22.10 -226.81
N ARG A 314 68.72 -20.98 -226.65
CA ARG A 314 69.18 -19.71 -227.22
C ARG A 314 68.90 -18.52 -226.30
N GLN A 315 69.98 -17.92 -225.81
CA GLN A 315 70.04 -16.61 -225.14
C GLN A 315 69.13 -16.51 -223.87
N ARG A 316 69.65 -16.85 -222.69
CA ARG A 316 70.45 -15.91 -221.88
C ARG A 316 71.06 -14.74 -222.67
N GLN A 317 70.44 -13.55 -222.58
CA GLN A 317 71.16 -12.32 -222.22
C GLN A 317 70.20 -11.15 -221.96
N GLN A 318 70.29 -10.57 -220.75
CA GLN A 318 70.17 -9.14 -220.45
C GLN A 318 68.79 -8.43 -220.71
N ILE A 319 68.40 -7.36 -219.99
CA ILE A 319 69.11 -6.62 -218.93
C ILE A 319 68.16 -6.14 -217.81
N GLN A 320 68.82 -5.76 -216.72
CA GLN A 320 68.34 -5.23 -215.45
C GLN A 320 67.32 -4.05 -215.49
N SER A 321 66.36 -4.13 -214.55
CA SER A 321 66.08 -3.13 -213.48
C SER A 321 65.04 -1.99 -213.60
N LEU A 322 64.53 -1.65 -212.39
CA LEU A 322 63.91 -0.42 -211.88
C LEU A 322 62.39 -0.17 -212.04
N GLU A 323 61.91 0.71 -211.15
CA GLU A 323 60.58 1.38 -211.09
C GLU A 323 59.39 0.49 -210.62
N LYS A 324 58.21 1.04 -210.27
CA LYS A 324 57.81 2.05 -209.24
C LYS A 324 56.26 2.15 -209.25
N VAL A 325 55.64 2.43 -208.09
CA VAL A 325 54.42 3.30 -207.95
C VAL A 325 53.05 2.88 -208.58
N ARG A 326 52.05 2.65 -207.69
CA ARG A 326 50.60 3.01 -207.75
C ARG A 326 49.65 2.61 -208.94
N VAL A 327 48.54 1.94 -208.54
CA VAL A 327 47.09 2.40 -208.64
C VAL A 327 46.11 1.87 -209.73
N LEU A 328 44.90 1.45 -209.26
CA LEU A 328 43.58 1.28 -209.92
C LEU A 328 43.45 0.22 -211.05
N CYS A 329 42.31 -0.40 -211.38
CA CYS A 329 40.90 -0.43 -210.89
C CYS A 329 40.30 -1.84 -211.23
N LEU A 330 39.27 -2.42 -210.58
CA LEU A 330 37.82 -2.10 -210.73
C LEU A 330 36.90 -2.85 -209.72
N LEU A 331 35.65 -2.39 -209.65
CA LEU A 331 34.49 -2.80 -208.80
C LEU A 331 33.52 -3.76 -209.59
N PRO A 332 32.44 -4.40 -209.05
CA PRO A 332 31.27 -3.71 -208.41
C PRO A 332 30.38 -4.44 -207.34
N GLN A 333 29.61 -3.62 -206.56
CA GLN A 333 28.25 -3.86 -205.95
C GLN A 333 28.04 -5.02 -204.94
N ALA A 334 27.08 -5.06 -203.99
CA ALA A 334 26.10 -4.13 -203.33
C ALA A 334 25.32 -4.96 -202.24
N ASP A 335 24.60 -4.51 -201.18
CA ASP A 335 24.48 -3.30 -200.31
C ASP A 335 24.03 -3.83 -198.88
N GLU A 336 23.18 -3.33 -197.95
CA GLU A 336 22.25 -2.19 -197.77
C GLU A 336 22.04 -1.80 -196.26
N TYR A 337 20.83 -1.81 -195.65
CA TYR A 337 20.47 -1.06 -194.40
C TYR A 337 19.52 -1.81 -193.39
N PRO A 338 19.14 -1.30 -192.17
CA PRO A 338 18.95 0.09 -191.67
C PRO A 338 19.63 0.50 -190.32
N THR A 339 18.99 1.34 -189.47
CA THR A 339 19.66 2.43 -188.70
C THR A 339 19.00 2.93 -187.38
N LYS A 340 19.78 3.63 -186.50
CA LYS A 340 19.45 4.68 -185.45
C LYS A 340 19.22 4.24 -183.97
N SER A 341 19.60 4.93 -182.85
CA SER A 341 20.11 6.30 -182.45
C SER A 341 19.07 7.43 -182.22
N SER A 342 19.19 8.48 -181.36
CA SER A 342 19.95 8.91 -180.14
C SER A 342 19.38 10.30 -179.65
N GLY A 343 19.67 10.98 -178.51
CA GLY A 343 20.46 10.77 -177.26
C GLY A 343 20.82 12.10 -176.50
N ASN A 344 21.24 12.04 -175.21
CA ASN A 344 21.89 13.08 -174.33
C ASN A 344 21.11 14.28 -173.64
N LEU A 345 21.68 14.73 -172.49
CA LEU A 345 21.66 16.05 -171.79
C LEU A 345 20.56 16.49 -170.76
N SER A 346 20.72 17.70 -170.15
CA SER A 346 20.40 17.99 -168.72
C SER A 346 20.05 19.48 -168.36
N VAL A 347 19.65 19.72 -167.09
CA VAL A 347 19.56 20.98 -166.28
C VAL A 347 18.23 21.76 -166.18
N THR A 348 17.75 21.98 -164.93
CA THR A 348 17.08 23.22 -164.44
C THR A 348 16.95 23.23 -162.89
N PHE A 349 16.91 24.41 -162.26
CA PHE A 349 16.85 24.60 -160.79
C PHE A 349 16.20 25.96 -160.42
N SER A 350 15.98 26.21 -159.12
CA SER A 350 15.54 27.47 -158.47
C SER A 350 14.04 27.85 -158.50
N LEU A 351 13.29 27.46 -157.46
CA LEU A 351 11.99 28.07 -157.10
C LEU A 351 11.57 27.91 -155.62
N PHE A 352 12.43 27.39 -154.74
CA PHE A 352 12.02 26.87 -153.41
C PHE A 352 12.63 27.58 -152.18
N THR A 353 13.50 28.58 -152.38
CA THR A 353 14.31 29.17 -151.29
C THR A 353 13.62 30.25 -150.45
N THR A 354 12.48 30.81 -150.89
CA THR A 354 11.95 32.06 -150.32
C THR A 354 10.98 31.91 -149.14
N GLN A 355 10.50 30.70 -148.80
CA GLN A 355 9.53 30.51 -147.70
C GLN A 355 10.17 30.14 -146.35
N LEU A 356 11.31 29.43 -146.35
CA LEU A 356 11.97 28.97 -145.11
C LEU A 356 12.40 30.12 -144.19
N SER A 357 12.80 31.26 -144.76
CA SER A 357 13.31 32.43 -144.03
C SER A 357 12.29 33.16 -143.14
N ARG A 358 10.99 32.83 -143.24
CA ARG A 358 9.93 33.43 -142.42
C ARG A 358 9.70 32.66 -141.12
N LEU A 359 9.48 31.34 -141.22
CA LEU A 359 9.18 30.48 -140.07
C LEU A 359 10.29 30.49 -139.02
N GLN A 360 11.56 30.57 -139.45
CA GLN A 360 12.71 30.55 -138.54
C GLN A 360 12.75 31.74 -137.55
N ARG A 361 12.07 32.87 -137.84
CA ARG A 361 12.04 34.04 -136.95
C ARG A 361 10.93 33.96 -135.90
N GLU A 362 9.81 33.32 -136.22
CA GLU A 362 8.67 33.16 -135.30
C GLU A 362 9.02 32.15 -134.18
N VAL A 363 9.83 31.12 -134.50
CA VAL A 363 10.36 30.15 -133.51
C VAL A 363 11.32 30.81 -132.50
N GLN A 364 12.28 31.61 -132.97
CA GLN A 364 13.29 32.24 -132.12
C GLN A 364 12.73 33.21 -131.06
N GLN A 365 11.55 33.78 -131.29
CA GLN A 365 10.86 34.59 -130.29
C GLN A 365 10.27 33.71 -129.18
N GLY A 366 9.56 32.62 -129.56
CA GLY A 366 8.99 31.67 -128.61
C GLY A 366 10.03 30.97 -127.72
N GLU A 367 11.23 30.71 -128.26
CA GLU A 367 12.36 30.17 -127.49
C GLU A 367 12.84 31.15 -126.39
N GLN A 368 12.85 32.46 -126.66
CA GLN A 368 13.27 33.47 -125.68
C GLN A 368 12.21 33.68 -124.59
N ASP A 369 10.93 33.74 -124.96
CA ASP A 369 9.83 33.92 -124.02
C ASP A 369 9.64 32.68 -123.12
N MET A 370 9.88 31.47 -123.64
CA MET A 370 9.95 30.24 -122.83
C MET A 370 11.15 30.25 -121.87
N GLY A 371 12.34 30.61 -122.33
CA GLY A 371 13.54 30.66 -121.46
C GLY A 371 13.39 31.67 -120.30
N ALA A 372 12.68 32.78 -120.53
CA ALA A 372 12.34 33.73 -119.46
C ALA A 372 11.38 33.13 -118.42
N ALA A 373 10.39 32.34 -118.86
CA ALA A 373 9.46 31.65 -117.95
C ALA A 373 10.16 30.52 -117.16
N GLU A 374 11.03 29.73 -117.80
CA GLU A 374 11.82 28.69 -117.13
C GLU A 374 12.77 29.27 -116.08
N GLY A 375 13.41 30.42 -116.37
CA GLY A 375 14.22 31.15 -115.40
C GLY A 375 13.42 31.59 -114.17
N GLN A 376 12.21 32.13 -114.35
CA GLN A 376 11.32 32.49 -113.23
C GLN A 376 10.94 31.25 -112.40
N ILE A 377 10.58 30.14 -113.05
CA ILE A 377 10.27 28.87 -112.39
C ILE A 377 11.47 28.32 -111.60
N SER A 378 12.71 28.47 -112.09
CA SER A 378 13.91 28.11 -111.33
C SER A 378 14.04 28.96 -110.06
N THR A 379 13.94 30.30 -110.17
CA THR A 379 14.06 31.19 -109.00
C THR A 379 12.96 30.96 -107.95
N LEU A 380 11.75 30.56 -108.37
CA LEU A 380 10.66 30.20 -107.47
C LEU A 380 10.89 28.86 -106.77
N LYS A 381 11.47 27.86 -107.45
CA LYS A 381 11.89 26.59 -106.83
C LYS A 381 13.01 26.82 -105.81
N GLU A 382 14.04 27.57 -106.18
CA GLU A 382 15.12 27.93 -105.26
C GLU A 382 14.63 28.70 -104.02
N ALA A 383 13.60 29.53 -104.17
CA ALA A 383 12.96 30.20 -103.04
C ALA A 383 12.10 29.23 -102.19
N GLN A 384 11.40 28.29 -102.83
CA GLN A 384 10.65 27.23 -102.16
C GLN A 384 11.57 26.32 -101.33
N ASP A 385 12.71 25.90 -101.89
CA ASP A 385 13.67 25.02 -101.23
C ASP A 385 14.32 25.72 -100.02
N LYS A 386 14.72 27.00 -100.16
CA LYS A 386 15.23 27.81 -99.04
C LYS A 386 14.20 27.99 -97.93
N LEU A 387 12.92 28.19 -98.27
CA LEU A 387 11.83 28.26 -97.28
C LEU A 387 11.55 26.91 -96.60
N LEU A 388 11.80 25.77 -97.28
CA LEU A 388 11.75 24.45 -96.66
C LEU A 388 12.93 24.22 -95.70
N GLU A 389 14.15 24.61 -96.08
CA GLU A 389 15.32 24.59 -95.19
C GLU A 389 15.13 25.46 -93.94
N GLU A 390 14.61 26.70 -94.09
CA GLU A 390 14.28 27.57 -92.96
C GLU A 390 13.18 26.98 -92.07
N LEU A 391 12.16 26.34 -92.66
CA LEU A 391 11.09 25.66 -91.93
C LEU A 391 11.59 24.46 -91.14
N ASP A 392 12.48 23.63 -91.70
CA ASP A 392 13.06 22.49 -90.97
C ASP A 392 14.14 22.91 -89.97
N ALA A 393 14.89 23.98 -90.24
CA ALA A 393 15.79 24.59 -89.25
C ALA A 393 15.05 25.28 -88.09
N THR A 394 13.85 25.82 -88.30
CA THR A 394 13.00 26.32 -87.20
C THR A 394 12.31 25.18 -86.44
N ARG A 395 11.86 24.11 -87.13
CA ARG A 395 11.39 22.87 -86.47
C ARG A 395 12.49 22.19 -85.65
N ALA A 396 13.74 22.18 -86.11
CA ALA A 396 14.89 21.66 -85.35
C ALA A 396 15.07 22.43 -84.03
N ARG A 397 15.19 23.77 -84.11
CA ARG A 397 15.30 24.65 -82.94
C ARG A 397 14.10 24.55 -81.99
N LEU A 398 12.90 24.30 -82.50
CA LEU A 398 11.71 24.05 -81.68
C LEU A 398 11.79 22.70 -80.92
N ARG A 399 12.32 21.65 -81.55
CA ARG A 399 12.58 20.36 -80.87
C ARG A 399 13.69 20.51 -79.83
N GLU A 400 14.77 21.20 -80.14
CA GLU A 400 15.88 21.48 -79.20
C GLU A 400 15.40 22.25 -77.97
N THR A 401 14.64 23.33 -78.15
CA THR A 401 14.07 24.10 -77.04
C THR A 401 13.01 23.32 -76.25
N SER A 402 12.20 22.48 -76.91
CA SER A 402 11.27 21.56 -76.22
C SER A 402 11.99 20.48 -75.41
N ASN A 403 13.12 19.96 -75.91
CA ASN A 403 13.94 18.97 -75.21
C ASN A 403 14.64 19.61 -74.00
N LEU A 404 15.19 20.82 -74.17
CA LEU A 404 15.80 21.58 -73.09
C LEU A 404 14.78 21.95 -72.00
N LEU A 405 13.56 22.35 -72.38
CA LEU A 405 12.48 22.62 -71.44
C LEU A 405 12.08 21.35 -70.66
N THR A 406 11.96 20.20 -71.34
CA THR A 406 11.71 18.90 -70.69
C THR A 406 12.84 18.52 -69.72
N ALA A 407 14.10 18.76 -70.08
CA ALA A 407 15.25 18.49 -69.23
C ALA A 407 15.24 19.38 -67.97
N LEU A 408 15.06 20.70 -68.13
CA LEU A 408 14.94 21.66 -67.02
C LEU A 408 13.73 21.36 -66.12
N GLN A 409 12.64 20.83 -66.68
CA GLN A 409 11.47 20.41 -65.93
C GLN A 409 11.77 19.15 -65.08
N GLY A 410 12.54 18.19 -65.61
CA GLY A 410 13.06 17.05 -64.84
C GLY A 410 14.09 17.44 -63.76
N GLU A 411 14.95 18.42 -64.04
CA GLU A 411 15.87 19.00 -63.04
C GLU A 411 15.09 19.71 -61.92
N LEU A 412 14.04 20.47 -62.25
CA LEU A 412 13.17 21.11 -61.25
C LEU A 412 12.45 20.07 -60.38
N GLU A 413 11.87 19.03 -60.98
CA GLU A 413 11.22 17.94 -60.21
C GLU A 413 12.21 17.18 -59.32
N THR A 414 13.43 16.92 -59.78
CA THR A 414 14.44 16.22 -58.97
C THR A 414 14.96 17.10 -57.83
N GLN A 415 15.11 18.40 -58.03
CA GLN A 415 15.40 19.35 -56.95
C GLN A 415 14.24 19.46 -55.94
N GLN A 416 12.98 19.46 -56.40
CA GLN A 416 11.80 19.43 -55.53
C GLN A 416 11.79 18.16 -54.66
N ARG A 417 11.88 16.97 -55.27
CA ARG A 417 11.95 15.68 -54.56
C ARG A 417 13.13 15.64 -53.57
N HIS A 418 14.27 16.21 -53.94
CA HIS A 418 15.45 16.27 -53.08
C HIS A 418 15.27 17.24 -51.89
N HIS A 419 14.56 18.36 -52.08
CA HIS A 419 14.20 19.28 -51.00
C HIS A 419 13.14 18.69 -50.07
N GLU A 420 12.12 18.02 -50.61
CA GLU A 420 11.12 17.28 -49.83
C GLU A 420 11.76 16.17 -48.99
N ALA A 421 12.67 15.38 -49.56
CA ALA A 421 13.42 14.36 -48.82
C ALA A 421 14.22 14.97 -47.66
N LYS A 422 14.91 16.11 -47.89
CA LYS A 422 15.62 16.85 -46.84
C LYS A 422 14.69 17.43 -45.76
N LEU A 423 13.49 17.88 -46.14
CA LEU A 423 12.46 18.34 -45.20
C LEU A 423 11.86 17.20 -44.38
N ILE A 424 11.83 15.97 -44.91
CA ILE A 424 11.41 14.78 -44.17
C ILE A 424 12.53 14.38 -43.19
N THR A 425 13.77 14.18 -43.65
CA THR A 425 14.86 13.73 -42.77
C THR A 425 15.14 14.71 -41.63
N THR A 426 15.11 16.02 -41.88
CA THR A 426 15.29 17.03 -40.81
C THR A 426 14.13 17.03 -39.80
N LYS A 427 12.88 16.79 -40.24
CA LYS A 427 11.74 16.62 -39.32
C LYS A 427 11.82 15.33 -38.52
N GLU A 428 12.36 14.26 -39.10
CA GLU A 428 12.60 12.99 -38.40
C GLU A 428 13.75 13.10 -37.39
N GLU A 429 14.82 13.82 -37.72
CA GLU A 429 15.93 14.14 -36.80
C GLU A 429 15.48 15.01 -35.62
N GLU A 430 14.76 16.10 -35.86
CA GLU A 430 14.16 16.89 -34.76
C GLU A 430 13.11 16.07 -33.99
N LYS A 431 12.35 15.23 -34.70
CA LYS A 431 11.49 14.18 -34.17
C LYS A 431 12.19 13.39 -33.06
N LEU A 432 13.28 12.70 -33.44
CA LEU A 432 14.09 11.86 -32.57
C LEU A 432 14.78 12.64 -31.45
N LYS A 433 15.18 13.90 -31.67
CA LYS A 433 15.73 14.77 -30.61
C LYS A 433 14.68 15.08 -29.54
N MET A 434 13.46 15.43 -29.95
CA MET A 434 12.34 15.70 -29.03
C MET A 434 11.90 14.43 -28.30
N ASP A 435 11.72 13.31 -29.01
CA ASP A 435 11.38 12.02 -28.41
C ASP A 435 12.45 11.59 -27.38
N LYS A 436 13.74 11.80 -27.68
CA LYS A 436 14.84 11.52 -26.74
C LYS A 436 14.86 12.46 -25.54
N MET A 437 14.62 13.76 -25.72
CA MET A 437 14.54 14.71 -24.60
C MET A 437 13.35 14.42 -23.68
N ALA A 438 12.21 14.02 -24.24
CA ALA A 438 11.05 13.58 -23.47
C ALA A 438 11.40 12.33 -22.62
N LEU A 439 11.97 11.29 -23.24
CA LEU A 439 12.39 10.08 -22.53
C LEU A 439 13.45 10.37 -21.45
N GLU A 440 14.42 11.24 -21.74
CA GLU A 440 15.41 11.66 -20.74
C GLU A 440 14.79 12.42 -19.56
N LEU A 441 13.72 13.19 -19.77
CA LEU A 441 12.98 13.85 -18.70
C LEU A 441 12.13 12.85 -17.92
N GLU A 442 11.40 11.95 -18.59
CA GLU A 442 10.62 10.89 -17.93
C GLU A 442 11.50 9.99 -17.06
N LEU A 443 12.69 9.60 -17.53
CA LEU A 443 13.66 8.83 -16.75
C LEU A 443 14.17 9.62 -15.53
N LYS A 444 14.42 10.93 -15.66
CA LYS A 444 14.84 11.79 -14.53
C LYS A 444 13.69 11.96 -13.51
N TRP A 445 12.46 12.19 -13.95
CA TRP A 445 11.29 12.33 -13.08
C TRP A 445 10.93 11.02 -12.38
N THR A 446 10.93 9.89 -13.09
CA THR A 446 10.65 8.58 -12.49
C THR A 446 11.74 8.15 -11.50
N GLU A 447 13.02 8.38 -11.80
CA GLU A 447 14.11 8.11 -10.86
C GLU A 447 14.05 9.02 -9.63
N THR A 448 13.76 10.32 -9.79
CA THR A 448 13.60 11.25 -8.65
C THR A 448 12.41 10.83 -7.77
N LEU A 449 11.26 10.52 -8.37
CA LEU A 449 10.09 10.03 -7.65
C LEU A 449 10.37 8.70 -6.94
N ARG A 450 11.15 7.80 -7.56
CA ARG A 450 11.60 6.54 -6.96
C ARG A 450 12.54 6.76 -5.77
N GLN A 451 13.41 7.78 -5.83
CA GLN A 451 14.29 8.15 -4.73
C GLN A 451 13.53 8.77 -3.55
N GLU A 452 12.60 9.71 -3.77
CA GLU A 452 11.76 10.24 -2.69
C GLU A 452 10.84 9.16 -2.08
N CYS A 453 10.24 8.30 -2.92
CA CYS A 453 9.50 7.13 -2.45
C CYS A 453 10.37 6.10 -1.72
N LYS A 454 11.69 6.11 -1.91
CA LYS A 454 12.63 5.27 -1.15
C LYS A 454 12.94 5.91 0.21
N LYS A 455 13.25 7.20 0.25
CA LYS A 455 13.48 7.97 1.50
C LYS A 455 12.30 7.86 2.45
N LEU A 456 11.08 8.18 1.98
CA LEU A 456 9.85 8.11 2.80
C LEU A 456 9.58 6.70 3.36
N ARG A 457 10.07 5.63 2.70
CA ARG A 457 9.98 4.24 3.19
C ARG A 457 11.14 3.83 4.09
N GLU A 458 12.18 4.63 4.18
CA GLU A 458 13.32 4.48 5.08
C GLU A 458 13.06 5.30 6.35
N GLU A 459 12.67 6.57 6.22
CA GLU A 459 12.19 7.45 7.29
C GLU A 459 11.06 6.81 8.11
N LEU A 460 9.95 6.39 7.47
CA LEU A 460 8.83 5.72 8.16
C LEU A 460 9.22 4.38 8.82
N ARG A 461 10.32 3.75 8.38
CA ARG A 461 10.84 2.51 8.97
C ARG A 461 11.74 2.80 10.17
N GLU A 462 12.50 3.88 10.11
CA GLU A 462 13.33 4.38 11.22
C GLU A 462 12.42 4.89 12.34
N GLU A 463 11.38 5.68 12.04
CA GLU A 463 10.31 6.05 12.99
C GLU A 463 9.67 4.80 13.64
N HIS A 464 9.23 3.81 12.84
CA HIS A 464 8.63 2.59 13.39
C HIS A 464 9.59 1.73 14.22
N GLU A 465 10.88 1.70 13.92
CA GLU A 465 11.87 1.00 14.75
C GLU A 465 12.25 1.79 16.02
N GLU A 466 12.21 3.13 16.00
CA GLU A 466 12.42 3.98 17.18
C GLU A 466 11.20 3.98 18.13
N ASP A 467 9.97 4.03 17.61
CA ASP A 467 8.74 3.79 18.38
C ASP A 467 8.76 2.40 19.02
N LYS A 468 9.13 1.37 18.25
CA LYS A 468 9.26 -0.02 18.73
C LYS A 468 10.36 -0.16 19.78
N ALA A 469 11.52 0.48 19.59
CA ALA A 469 12.62 0.45 20.55
C ALA A 469 12.25 1.18 21.86
N SER A 470 11.61 2.34 21.77
CA SER A 470 11.17 3.11 22.94
C SER A 470 10.03 2.41 23.71
N ALA A 471 9.06 1.80 23.01
CA ALA A 471 8.02 0.97 23.63
C ALA A 471 8.61 -0.28 24.32
N LEU A 472 9.59 -0.96 23.70
CA LEU A 472 10.30 -2.08 24.32
C LEU A 472 11.13 -1.64 25.54
N ALA A 473 11.77 -0.47 25.48
CA ALA A 473 12.52 0.09 26.61
C ALA A 473 11.59 0.46 27.79
N GLN A 474 10.43 1.08 27.53
CA GLN A 474 9.42 1.37 28.55
C GLN A 474 8.85 0.08 29.16
N LEU A 475 8.55 -0.93 28.35
CA LEU A 475 8.07 -2.22 28.83
C LEU A 475 9.13 -2.94 29.69
N ALA A 476 10.39 -2.92 29.27
CA ALA A 476 11.50 -3.45 30.04
C ALA A 476 11.68 -2.73 31.39
N GLN A 477 11.61 -1.39 31.39
CA GLN A 477 11.69 -0.57 32.61
C GLN A 477 10.51 -0.85 33.56
N SER A 478 9.29 -0.96 33.05
CA SER A 478 8.11 -1.36 33.85
C SER A 478 8.30 -2.74 34.48
N LYS A 479 8.80 -3.71 33.69
CA LYS A 479 9.03 -5.08 34.17
C LYS A 479 10.19 -5.16 35.17
N GLU A 480 11.23 -4.34 35.03
CA GLU A 480 12.30 -4.25 36.02
C GLU A 480 11.83 -3.57 37.32
N GLN A 481 10.95 -2.56 37.25
CA GLN A 481 10.30 -1.98 38.43
C GLN A 481 9.36 -2.97 39.12
N GLU A 482 8.53 -3.71 38.37
CA GLU A 482 7.69 -4.79 38.91
C GLU A 482 8.53 -5.88 39.59
N LEU A 483 9.61 -6.33 38.95
CA LEU A 483 10.53 -7.32 39.51
C LEU A 483 11.31 -6.78 40.72
N GLY A 484 11.67 -5.49 40.72
CA GLY A 484 12.27 -4.80 41.86
C GLY A 484 11.34 -4.78 43.07
N GLY A 485 10.13 -4.22 42.91
CA GLY A 485 9.11 -4.19 43.96
C GLY A 485 8.73 -5.59 44.46
N ALA A 486 8.64 -6.58 43.56
CA ALA A 486 8.43 -7.97 43.93
C ALA A 486 9.59 -8.53 44.77
N ARG A 487 10.86 -8.34 44.33
CA ARG A 487 12.05 -8.76 45.08
C ARG A 487 12.10 -8.12 46.46
N GLU A 488 11.88 -6.81 46.57
CA GLU A 488 11.83 -6.12 47.86
C GLU A 488 10.69 -6.65 48.75
N SER A 489 9.51 -6.90 48.19
CA SER A 489 8.38 -7.44 48.99
C SER A 489 8.68 -8.83 49.55
N TRP A 490 9.32 -9.69 48.75
CA TRP A 490 9.80 -10.99 49.20
C TRP A 490 10.97 -10.89 50.17
N GLN A 491 11.89 -9.95 49.97
CA GLN A 491 13.01 -9.74 50.87
C GLN A 491 12.53 -9.27 52.25
N ARG A 492 11.63 -8.28 52.32
CA ARG A 492 10.95 -7.91 53.58
C ARG A 492 10.24 -9.10 54.22
N LYS A 493 9.58 -9.96 53.42
CA LYS A 493 8.92 -11.17 53.93
C LYS A 493 9.91 -12.22 54.46
N VAL A 494 11.12 -12.30 53.90
CA VAL A 494 12.22 -13.14 54.41
C VAL A 494 12.81 -12.53 55.68
N GLU A 495 12.96 -11.21 55.75
CA GLU A 495 13.41 -10.48 56.95
C GLU A 495 12.40 -10.66 58.10
N ASP A 496 11.09 -10.45 57.87
CA ASP A 496 10.00 -10.75 58.82
C ASP A 496 10.09 -12.19 59.38
N LEU A 497 10.37 -13.17 58.51
CA LEU A 497 10.43 -14.59 58.87
C LEU A 497 11.74 -14.92 59.59
N LEU A 498 12.85 -14.27 59.28
CA LEU A 498 14.11 -14.40 60.00
C LEU A 498 14.00 -13.80 61.41
N GLU A 499 13.31 -12.67 61.58
CA GLU A 499 12.99 -12.12 62.91
C GLU A 499 12.10 -13.07 63.72
N GLN A 500 11.03 -13.60 63.13
CA GLN A 500 10.18 -14.62 63.77
C GLN A 500 10.96 -15.88 64.15
N ILE A 501 11.85 -16.37 63.28
CA ILE A 501 12.75 -17.49 63.57
C ILE A 501 13.73 -17.13 64.69
N SER A 502 14.21 -15.89 64.77
CA SER A 502 15.08 -15.41 65.85
C SER A 502 14.36 -15.38 67.19
N LEU A 503 13.13 -14.84 67.23
CA LEU A 503 12.28 -14.82 68.42
C LEU A 503 11.91 -16.23 68.88
N LEU A 504 11.57 -17.13 67.95
CA LEU A 504 11.31 -18.54 68.26
C LEU A 504 12.56 -19.27 68.77
N LYS A 505 13.74 -19.00 68.19
CA LYS A 505 15.03 -19.52 68.70
C LYS A 505 15.30 -19.02 70.12
N GLN A 506 15.13 -17.73 70.39
CA GLN A 506 15.34 -17.16 71.72
C GLN A 506 14.36 -17.75 72.75
N SER A 507 13.09 -17.95 72.37
CA SER A 507 12.09 -18.63 73.21
C SER A 507 12.46 -20.10 73.47
N LEU A 508 12.93 -20.82 72.45
CA LEU A 508 13.38 -22.21 72.57
C LEU A 508 14.67 -22.32 73.40
N GLU A 509 15.60 -21.38 73.29
CA GLU A 509 16.85 -21.33 74.07
C GLU A 509 16.57 -20.98 75.54
N MET A 510 15.59 -20.12 75.81
CA MET A 510 15.07 -19.88 77.16
C MET A 510 14.39 -21.14 77.73
N GLN A 511 13.55 -21.84 76.98
CA GLN A 511 12.97 -23.12 77.41
C GLN A 511 14.03 -24.22 77.57
N LEU A 512 15.05 -24.24 76.71
CA LEU A 512 16.12 -25.23 76.76
C LEU A 512 17.02 -24.99 77.98
N SER A 513 17.36 -23.73 78.31
CA SER A 513 18.09 -23.41 79.55
C SER A 513 17.26 -23.68 80.83
N GLN A 514 15.93 -23.47 80.80
CA GLN A 514 15.03 -23.88 81.88
C GLN A 514 14.97 -25.41 82.04
N SER A 515 14.88 -26.16 80.94
CA SER A 515 14.93 -27.62 80.98
C SER A 515 16.31 -28.16 81.35
N GLN A 516 17.39 -27.49 80.95
CA GLN A 516 18.77 -27.87 81.25
C GLN A 516 19.14 -27.60 82.70
N SER A 517 18.68 -26.50 83.31
CA SER A 517 18.84 -26.27 84.76
C SER A 517 18.03 -27.26 85.58
N SER A 518 16.80 -27.60 85.17
CA SER A 518 16.01 -28.68 85.76
C SER A 518 16.70 -30.05 85.60
N LEU A 519 17.27 -30.32 84.42
CA LEU A 519 18.05 -31.53 84.12
C LEU A 519 19.33 -31.59 84.97
N GLN A 520 20.02 -30.47 85.17
CA GLN A 520 21.22 -30.39 86.02
C GLN A 520 20.90 -30.67 87.50
N GLN A 521 19.78 -30.16 88.01
CA GLN A 521 19.30 -30.50 89.36
C GLN A 521 19.02 -32.01 89.47
N LEU A 522 18.30 -32.59 88.50
CA LEU A 522 17.98 -34.02 88.47
C LEU A 522 19.22 -34.90 88.23
N GLN A 523 20.18 -34.46 87.41
CA GLN A 523 21.48 -35.12 87.19
C GLN A 523 22.38 -35.02 88.42
N HIS A 524 22.26 -33.98 89.24
CA HIS A 524 22.97 -33.89 90.51
C HIS A 524 22.37 -34.88 91.53
N GLN A 525 21.04 -34.99 91.61
CA GLN A 525 20.34 -36.00 92.42
C GLN A 525 20.70 -37.42 91.97
N PHE A 526 20.55 -37.74 90.68
CA PHE A 526 21.00 -39.03 90.13
C PHE A 526 22.52 -39.21 90.22
N GLY A 527 23.31 -38.14 90.32
CA GLY A 527 24.74 -38.19 90.59
C GLY A 527 25.03 -38.73 91.98
N GLN A 528 24.38 -38.15 93.00
CA GLN A 528 24.45 -38.60 94.39
C GLN A 528 23.98 -40.06 94.53
N GLU A 529 22.85 -40.42 93.91
CA GLU A 529 22.36 -41.81 93.89
C GLU A 529 23.31 -42.76 93.16
N ARG A 530 23.89 -42.34 92.03
CA ARG A 530 24.85 -43.17 91.27
C ARG A 530 26.19 -43.31 91.99
N GLU A 531 26.67 -42.33 92.73
CA GLU A 531 27.88 -42.48 93.55
C GLU A 531 27.62 -43.44 94.72
N HIS A 532 26.44 -43.34 95.36
CA HIS A 532 26.00 -44.31 96.36
C HIS A 532 25.91 -45.75 95.82
N LEU A 533 25.29 -45.94 94.65
CA LEU A 533 25.23 -47.24 93.97
C LEU A 533 26.58 -47.70 93.41
N ARG A 534 27.48 -46.79 93.06
CA ARG A 534 28.83 -47.12 92.55
C ARG A 534 29.73 -47.63 93.64
N MET A 535 29.64 -47.08 94.86
CA MET A 535 30.31 -47.66 96.03
C MET A 535 29.88 -49.12 96.25
N GLN A 536 28.57 -49.39 96.21
CA GLN A 536 28.02 -50.75 96.31
C GLN A 536 28.45 -51.67 95.15
N LEU A 537 28.63 -51.12 93.94
CA LEU A 537 29.05 -51.89 92.76
C LEU A 537 30.56 -52.14 92.67
N ASP A 538 31.43 -51.24 93.16
CA ASP A 538 32.87 -51.51 93.21
C ASP A 538 33.20 -52.56 94.29
N GLU A 539 32.44 -52.60 95.40
CA GLU A 539 32.45 -53.71 96.37
C GLU A 539 32.13 -55.06 95.68
N LEU A 540 31.09 -55.12 94.82
CA LEU A 540 30.72 -56.33 94.09
C LEU A 540 31.66 -56.65 92.90
N GLN A 541 32.22 -55.65 92.23
CA GLN A 541 33.07 -55.84 91.05
C GLN A 541 34.48 -56.31 91.44
N THR A 542 34.98 -55.88 92.61
CA THR A 542 36.24 -56.41 93.16
C THR A 542 36.13 -57.89 93.56
N GLU A 543 34.93 -58.41 93.85
CA GLU A 543 34.71 -59.86 93.88
C GLU A 543 34.75 -60.50 92.49
N HIS A 544 34.08 -59.90 91.49
CA HIS A 544 33.94 -60.50 90.16
C HIS A 544 35.26 -60.59 89.40
N GLN A 545 36.11 -59.57 89.45
CA GLN A 545 37.41 -59.58 88.74
C GLN A 545 38.32 -60.73 89.23
N ARG A 546 38.24 -61.10 90.52
CA ARG A 546 38.93 -62.27 91.10
C ARG A 546 38.44 -63.63 90.56
N ARG A 547 37.26 -63.67 89.93
CA ARG A 547 36.71 -64.83 89.21
C ARG A 547 37.11 -64.82 87.74
N GLN A 548 36.91 -63.70 87.04
CA GLN A 548 36.94 -63.66 85.56
C GLN A 548 38.34 -63.80 84.94
N HIS A 549 39.40 -63.35 85.61
CA HIS A 549 40.79 -63.49 85.12
C HIS A 549 41.21 -64.95 84.89
N ARG A 550 40.51 -65.91 85.52
CA ARG A 550 40.74 -67.36 85.41
C ARG A 550 40.18 -67.99 84.11
N LEU A 551 39.47 -67.22 83.28
CA LEU A 551 38.73 -67.75 82.13
C LEU A 551 39.35 -67.42 80.77
N GLN A 552 40.08 -66.29 80.66
CA GLN A 552 40.51 -65.76 79.36
C GLN A 552 41.72 -66.48 78.76
N GLU A 553 42.55 -67.13 79.58
CA GLU A 553 43.72 -67.90 79.14
C GLU A 553 43.35 -69.07 78.21
N ALA A 554 42.11 -69.56 78.27
CA ALA A 554 41.62 -70.69 77.48
C ALA A 554 41.28 -70.36 76.00
N HIS A 555 41.06 -69.09 75.64
CA HIS A 555 40.47 -68.74 74.33
C HIS A 555 41.49 -68.59 73.19
N CYS A 556 42.77 -68.29 73.48
CA CYS A 556 43.72 -67.84 72.47
C CYS A 556 44.15 -68.93 71.45
N CYS A 557 43.89 -70.21 71.73
CA CYS A 557 44.37 -71.33 70.92
C CYS A 557 43.53 -71.62 69.65
N ALA A 558 42.32 -71.08 69.52
CA ALA A 558 41.36 -71.55 68.51
C ALA A 558 41.47 -70.92 67.10
N MET A 559 42.17 -69.79 66.95
CA MET A 559 42.05 -68.94 65.74
C MET A 559 43.01 -69.28 64.58
N GLN A 560 44.01 -70.14 64.77
CA GLN A 560 45.11 -70.30 63.78
C GLN A 560 44.81 -71.24 62.59
N ASP A 561 43.78 -72.10 62.67
CA ASP A 561 43.52 -73.11 61.63
C ASP A 561 42.68 -72.60 60.43
N GLN A 562 41.98 -71.48 60.56
CA GLN A 562 40.92 -71.08 59.62
C GLN A 562 41.43 -70.56 58.25
N GLU A 563 42.72 -70.27 58.11
CA GLU A 563 43.25 -69.40 57.04
C GLU A 563 43.73 -70.14 55.77
N ARG A 564 43.79 -71.49 55.79
CA ARG A 564 44.45 -72.30 54.75
C ARG A 564 43.62 -72.66 53.50
N THR A 565 42.37 -72.20 53.38
CA THR A 565 41.40 -72.74 52.40
C THR A 565 41.18 -71.91 51.12
N ARG A 566 41.83 -70.74 50.96
CA ARG A 566 41.47 -69.72 49.94
C ARG A 566 42.22 -69.74 48.58
N GLN A 567 42.84 -70.84 48.15
CA GLN A 567 43.78 -70.84 47.00
C GLN A 567 43.55 -71.92 45.90
N ARG A 568 42.44 -71.93 45.14
CA ARG A 568 42.30 -72.85 43.97
C ARG A 568 41.69 -72.34 42.64
N ASP A 569 40.70 -71.43 42.63
CA ASP A 569 39.80 -71.33 41.46
C ASP A 569 40.07 -70.16 40.47
N LEU A 570 41.16 -70.18 39.69
CA LEU A 570 41.49 -69.03 38.81
C LEU A 570 42.43 -69.31 37.60
N LYS A 571 42.12 -70.25 36.66
CA LYS A 571 43.12 -70.60 35.61
C LYS A 571 42.75 -71.11 34.18
N GLU A 572 41.49 -71.14 33.71
CA GLU A 572 41.17 -72.07 32.58
C GLU A 572 40.36 -71.55 31.34
N ARG A 573 40.52 -70.30 30.86
CA ARG A 573 39.78 -69.81 29.65
C ARG A 573 40.52 -68.83 28.70
N LEU A 574 41.64 -69.21 28.03
CA LEU A 574 42.31 -68.27 27.08
C LEU A 574 43.26 -68.84 25.98
N ARG A 575 43.01 -70.00 25.31
CA ARG A 575 44.06 -70.62 24.43
C ARG A 575 43.66 -71.36 23.12
N HIS A 576 42.58 -71.04 22.39
CA HIS A 576 42.15 -71.87 21.22
C HIS A 576 41.60 -71.08 19.98
N HIS A 577 42.41 -70.25 19.29
CA HIS A 577 41.89 -69.53 18.09
C HIS A 577 42.85 -69.00 16.99
N HIS A 578 44.09 -69.51 16.81
CA HIS A 578 45.09 -68.88 15.88
C HIS A 578 46.01 -69.87 15.12
N HIS A 579 45.48 -70.80 14.29
CA HIS A 579 46.34 -71.74 13.53
C HIS A 579 45.66 -72.46 12.32
N ALA A 580 45.46 -71.82 11.15
CA ALA A 580 44.72 -72.49 10.05
C ALA A 580 45.04 -72.17 8.55
N GLU A 581 45.66 -71.06 8.15
CA GLU A 581 45.37 -70.47 6.80
C GLU A 581 46.50 -70.45 5.72
N LEU A 582 47.49 -71.36 5.71
CA LEU A 582 48.75 -71.09 4.96
C LEU A 582 49.42 -72.23 4.13
N GLN A 583 48.68 -73.08 3.36
CA GLN A 583 49.31 -74.28 2.76
C GLN A 583 48.97 -74.74 1.30
N SER A 584 48.15 -74.06 0.49
CA SER A 584 47.48 -74.69 -0.69
C SER A 584 48.01 -74.43 -2.12
N LEU A 585 49.27 -74.02 -2.35
CA LEU A 585 49.66 -73.33 -3.61
C LEU A 585 50.94 -73.83 -4.37
N ARG A 586 51.12 -75.13 -4.72
CA ARG A 586 52.42 -75.61 -5.30
C ARG A 586 52.52 -76.66 -6.44
N GLU A 587 51.48 -77.31 -6.97
CA GLU A 587 51.66 -78.63 -7.66
C GLU A 587 51.46 -78.73 -9.22
N ALA A 588 51.56 -77.66 -10.02
CA ALA A 588 50.79 -77.57 -11.30
C ALA A 588 51.44 -77.80 -12.71
N HIS A 589 52.71 -78.20 -12.94
CA HIS A 589 53.35 -78.11 -14.31
C HIS A 589 54.23 -79.32 -14.77
N ARG A 590 54.03 -79.97 -15.98
CA ARG A 590 54.98 -81.04 -16.46
C ARG A 590 55.23 -81.55 -17.94
N GLN A 591 54.30 -81.96 -18.84
CA GLN A 591 54.58 -83.01 -19.92
C GLN A 591 54.07 -82.78 -21.39
N SER A 592 54.74 -83.35 -22.45
CA SER A 592 54.29 -83.39 -23.90
C SER A 592 55.21 -84.19 -24.95
N LEU A 593 54.77 -84.38 -26.24
CA LEU A 593 55.45 -84.66 -27.60
C LEU A 593 55.73 -86.09 -28.25
N GLU A 594 55.46 -86.35 -29.59
CA GLU A 594 56.14 -87.34 -30.58
C GLU A 594 55.57 -87.58 -32.07
N THR A 595 56.35 -88.21 -33.03
CA THR A 595 56.08 -89.04 -34.30
C THR A 595 55.91 -88.50 -35.80
N LEU A 596 56.37 -89.24 -36.89
CA LEU A 596 56.05 -89.08 -38.39
C LEU A 596 56.67 -90.10 -39.47
N LYS A 597 56.15 -90.23 -40.75
CA LYS A 597 56.76 -90.55 -42.15
C LYS A 597 56.35 -91.81 -43.04
N GLN A 598 56.16 -91.71 -44.42
CA GLN A 598 56.41 -92.76 -45.50
C GLN A 598 56.27 -92.33 -47.05
N GLN A 599 55.98 -93.26 -48.03
CA GLN A 599 55.57 -93.21 -49.52
C GLN A 599 56.58 -93.32 -50.74
N SER A 600 56.21 -93.92 -51.93
CA SER A 600 56.93 -93.94 -53.29
C SER A 600 56.32 -94.77 -54.54
N GLU A 601 56.59 -94.34 -55.80
CA GLU A 601 56.65 -94.94 -57.22
C GLU A 601 55.42 -95.54 -57.98
N GLN A 602 54.27 -95.90 -57.39
CA GLN A 602 53.15 -96.55 -58.15
C GLN A 602 52.31 -95.58 -59.04
N GLU A 603 53.00 -94.65 -59.71
CA GLU A 603 52.52 -93.28 -59.91
C GLU A 603 52.52 -92.85 -61.39
N LEU A 604 53.42 -93.34 -62.26
CA LEU A 604 53.74 -92.64 -63.53
C LEU A 604 52.81 -92.88 -64.74
N GLN A 605 51.99 -93.93 -64.75
CA GLN A 605 51.10 -94.25 -65.88
C GLN A 605 49.62 -94.12 -65.51
N THR A 606 49.31 -94.40 -64.25
CA THR A 606 48.40 -93.62 -63.42
C THR A 606 48.47 -92.14 -63.81
N LEU A 607 49.63 -91.47 -63.67
CA LEU A 607 49.81 -90.04 -63.96
C LEU A 607 49.35 -89.57 -65.34
N ARG A 608 49.25 -90.42 -66.38
CA ARG A 608 48.82 -89.98 -67.72
C ARG A 608 47.31 -90.01 -67.91
N PHE A 609 46.63 -91.00 -67.34
CA PHE A 609 45.16 -91.01 -67.32
C PHE A 609 44.66 -90.04 -66.26
N GLU A 610 45.36 -89.97 -65.12
CA GLU A 610 45.22 -88.91 -64.12
C GLU A 610 45.42 -87.54 -64.79
N LEU A 611 46.53 -87.19 -65.45
CA LEU A 611 46.69 -85.85 -66.05
C LEU A 611 45.58 -85.44 -67.04
N GLU A 612 44.97 -86.38 -67.79
CA GLU A 612 43.88 -86.03 -68.71
C GLU A 612 42.51 -85.93 -68.02
N ASP A 613 42.23 -86.80 -67.05
CA ASP A 613 41.03 -86.72 -66.22
C ASP A 613 41.14 -85.65 -65.13
N GLU A 614 42.34 -85.27 -64.69
CA GLU A 614 42.69 -84.05 -63.93
C GLU A 614 42.49 -82.82 -64.80
N GLY A 615 42.88 -82.85 -66.09
CA GLY A 615 42.56 -81.76 -67.01
C GLY A 615 41.04 -81.53 -67.10
N LYS A 616 40.25 -82.60 -67.16
CA LYS A 616 38.78 -82.54 -67.16
C LYS A 616 38.21 -82.18 -65.78
N ALA A 617 38.76 -82.74 -64.70
CA ALA A 617 38.29 -82.56 -63.32
C ALA A 617 38.68 -81.19 -62.76
N MET A 618 39.81 -80.61 -63.14
CA MET A 618 40.24 -79.25 -62.83
C MET A 618 39.42 -78.23 -63.63
N LEU A 619 39.10 -78.51 -64.90
CA LEU A 619 38.13 -77.68 -65.64
C LEU A 619 36.70 -77.79 -65.06
N ALA A 620 36.33 -78.95 -64.51
CA ALA A 620 35.08 -79.13 -63.79
C ALA A 620 35.10 -78.47 -62.39
N SER A 621 36.23 -78.54 -61.66
CA SER A 621 36.40 -77.91 -60.36
C SER A 621 36.40 -76.40 -60.52
N LEU A 622 37.20 -75.82 -61.42
CA LEU A 622 37.19 -74.39 -61.72
C LEU A 622 35.81 -73.87 -62.13
N ARG A 623 35.01 -74.66 -62.87
CA ARG A 623 33.61 -74.33 -63.18
C ARG A 623 32.69 -74.44 -61.95
N SER A 624 32.89 -75.45 -61.11
CA SER A 624 32.15 -75.66 -59.87
C SER A 624 32.47 -74.57 -58.84
N GLU A 625 33.75 -74.26 -58.63
CA GLU A 625 34.31 -73.20 -57.82
C GLU A 625 33.82 -71.83 -58.29
N LEU A 626 33.89 -71.52 -59.59
CA LEU A 626 33.37 -70.25 -60.12
C LEU A 626 31.85 -70.12 -59.88
N ASN A 627 31.09 -71.19 -60.11
CA ASN A 627 29.65 -71.21 -59.80
C ASN A 627 29.37 -71.13 -58.30
N HIS A 628 30.22 -71.72 -57.45
CA HIS A 628 30.11 -71.69 -55.99
C HIS A 628 30.48 -70.31 -55.43
N ILE A 629 31.51 -69.65 -55.97
CA ILE A 629 31.89 -68.27 -55.67
C ILE A 629 30.77 -67.32 -56.10
N HIS A 630 30.20 -67.49 -57.29
CA HIS A 630 29.03 -66.69 -57.71
C HIS A 630 27.79 -66.95 -56.85
N ALA A 631 27.48 -68.20 -56.52
CA ALA A 631 26.33 -68.55 -55.69
C ALA A 631 26.48 -68.02 -54.25
N SER A 632 27.65 -68.20 -53.63
CA SER A 632 27.95 -67.70 -52.29
C SER A 632 28.02 -66.17 -52.25
N ALA A 633 28.54 -65.51 -53.29
CA ALA A 633 28.51 -64.04 -53.40
C ALA A 633 27.07 -63.51 -53.51
N ILE A 634 26.22 -64.12 -54.36
CA ILE A 634 24.80 -63.75 -54.49
C ILE A 634 24.04 -63.99 -53.17
N GLU A 635 24.31 -65.10 -52.50
CA GLU A 635 23.64 -65.46 -51.25
C GLU A 635 24.10 -64.58 -50.08
N HIS A 636 25.39 -64.23 -50.01
CA HIS A 636 25.91 -63.23 -49.07
C HIS A 636 25.31 -61.84 -49.34
N LEU A 637 25.13 -61.44 -50.61
CA LEU A 637 24.48 -60.18 -50.97
C LEU A 637 22.99 -60.15 -50.57
N ARG A 638 22.29 -61.28 -50.67
CA ARG A 638 20.91 -61.42 -50.17
C ARG A 638 20.84 -61.34 -48.65
N GLN A 639 21.72 -62.06 -47.96
CA GLN A 639 21.74 -62.11 -46.49
C GLN A 639 22.08 -60.74 -45.89
N THR A 640 23.09 -60.05 -46.43
CA THR A 640 23.41 -58.67 -46.05
C THR A 640 22.23 -57.72 -46.32
N HIS A 641 21.67 -57.70 -47.53
CA HIS A 641 20.51 -56.84 -47.83
C HIS A 641 19.27 -57.15 -46.97
N GLN A 642 19.00 -58.43 -46.68
CA GLN A 642 17.87 -58.84 -45.84
C GLN A 642 18.10 -58.49 -44.37
N GLN A 643 19.34 -58.53 -43.88
CA GLN A 643 19.72 -58.08 -42.54
C GLN A 643 19.67 -56.55 -42.42
N GLU A 644 20.15 -55.80 -43.42
CA GLU A 644 19.98 -54.34 -43.51
C GLU A 644 18.50 -53.94 -43.53
N SER A 645 17.68 -54.64 -44.33
CA SER A 645 16.22 -54.42 -44.39
C SER A 645 15.54 -54.71 -43.04
N ALA A 646 15.99 -55.74 -42.31
CA ALA A 646 15.47 -56.06 -40.98
C ALA A 646 15.87 -55.00 -39.94
N VAL A 647 17.13 -54.54 -39.95
CA VAL A 647 17.61 -53.45 -39.07
C VAL A 647 16.83 -52.16 -39.34
N ALA A 648 16.72 -51.74 -40.60
CA ALA A 648 15.98 -50.53 -40.98
C ALA A 648 14.50 -50.58 -40.59
N LYS A 649 13.84 -51.74 -40.67
CA LYS A 649 12.47 -51.94 -40.17
C LYS A 649 12.37 -51.80 -38.66
N VAL A 650 13.27 -52.45 -37.91
CA VAL A 650 13.30 -52.37 -36.44
C VAL A 650 13.63 -50.95 -35.95
N GLU A 651 14.46 -50.21 -36.67
CA GLU A 651 14.73 -48.79 -36.38
C GLU A 651 13.51 -47.90 -36.70
N LEU A 652 12.84 -48.13 -37.83
CA LEU A 652 11.59 -47.44 -38.15
C LEU A 652 10.50 -47.73 -37.09
N GLU A 653 10.30 -48.98 -36.69
CA GLU A 653 9.35 -49.36 -35.63
C GLU A 653 9.68 -48.71 -34.28
N LYS A 654 10.96 -48.66 -33.89
CA LYS A 654 11.41 -47.92 -32.69
C LYS A 654 11.10 -46.42 -32.78
N THR A 655 11.36 -45.77 -33.92
CA THR A 655 11.04 -44.34 -34.08
C THR A 655 9.54 -44.10 -34.08
N LEU A 656 8.73 -44.98 -34.69
CA LEU A 656 7.26 -44.87 -34.68
C LEU A 656 6.68 -45.04 -33.26
N GLU A 657 7.16 -46.00 -32.48
CA GLU A 657 6.68 -46.16 -31.10
C GLU A 657 7.21 -45.05 -30.17
N HIS A 658 8.41 -44.51 -30.41
CA HIS A 658 8.88 -43.31 -29.70
C HIS A 658 8.01 -42.09 -29.98
N ASN A 659 7.63 -41.84 -31.25
CA ASN A 659 6.69 -40.78 -31.61
C ASN A 659 5.32 -41.00 -30.94
N ARG A 660 4.77 -42.22 -30.96
CA ARG A 660 3.51 -42.53 -30.26
C ARG A 660 3.58 -42.33 -28.75
N ILE A 661 4.72 -42.59 -28.11
CA ILE A 661 4.93 -42.30 -26.69
C ILE A 661 4.91 -40.79 -26.47
N GLN A 662 5.65 -40.01 -27.26
CA GLN A 662 5.61 -38.55 -27.21
C GLN A 662 4.20 -37.98 -27.45
N GLU A 663 3.44 -38.52 -28.41
CA GLU A 663 2.04 -38.12 -28.65
C GLU A 663 1.15 -38.38 -27.42
N ARG A 664 1.29 -39.54 -26.76
CA ARG A 664 0.56 -39.86 -25.52
C ARG A 664 0.96 -38.92 -24.37
N GLU A 665 2.24 -38.63 -24.21
CA GLU A 665 2.78 -37.72 -23.19
C GLU A 665 2.30 -36.28 -23.41
N LEU A 666 2.32 -35.79 -24.65
CA LEU A 666 1.78 -34.48 -25.03
C LEU A 666 0.26 -34.40 -24.82
N LEU A 667 -0.49 -35.46 -25.14
CA LEU A 667 -1.93 -35.53 -24.88
C LEU A 667 -2.24 -35.53 -23.38
N SER A 668 -1.51 -36.31 -22.56
CA SER A 668 -1.59 -36.26 -21.09
C SER A 668 -1.35 -34.84 -20.61
N ARG A 669 -0.27 -34.19 -21.08
CA ARG A 669 0.10 -32.85 -20.67
C ARG A 669 -0.94 -31.80 -21.07
N ILE A 670 -1.58 -31.95 -22.23
CA ILE A 670 -2.70 -31.11 -22.64
C ILE A 670 -3.90 -31.30 -21.70
N THR A 671 -4.24 -32.54 -21.32
CA THR A 671 -5.35 -32.78 -20.36
C THR A 671 -5.05 -32.25 -18.95
N GLU A 672 -3.83 -32.42 -18.44
CA GLU A 672 -3.37 -31.82 -17.16
C GLU A 672 -3.53 -30.29 -17.16
N LEU A 673 -3.13 -29.64 -18.25
CA LEU A 673 -3.22 -28.18 -18.40
C LEU A 673 -4.68 -27.71 -18.57
N GLN A 674 -5.53 -28.49 -19.24
CA GLN A 674 -6.97 -28.21 -19.35
C GLN A 674 -7.69 -28.35 -18.00
N GLU A 675 -7.35 -29.37 -17.21
CA GLU A 675 -7.83 -29.50 -15.83
C GLU A 675 -7.35 -28.33 -14.97
N GLU A 676 -6.06 -27.99 -15.01
CA GLU A 676 -5.49 -26.90 -14.21
C GLU A 676 -6.10 -25.53 -14.55
N VAL A 677 -6.34 -25.25 -15.84
CA VAL A 677 -7.11 -24.08 -16.28
C VAL A 677 -8.55 -24.12 -15.76
N SER A 678 -9.17 -25.29 -15.69
CA SER A 678 -10.54 -25.45 -15.17
C SER A 678 -10.60 -25.27 -13.65
N ARG A 679 -9.64 -25.79 -12.89
CA ARG A 679 -9.48 -25.55 -11.45
C ARG A 679 -9.29 -24.06 -11.16
N ARG A 680 -8.44 -23.37 -11.94
CA ARG A 680 -8.22 -21.91 -11.81
C ARG A 680 -9.46 -21.10 -12.15
N LYS A 681 -10.21 -21.44 -13.21
CA LYS A 681 -11.51 -20.81 -13.53
C LYS A 681 -12.51 -20.97 -12.38
N ASN A 682 -12.62 -22.16 -11.80
CA ASN A 682 -13.51 -22.42 -10.68
C ASN A 682 -13.08 -21.62 -9.43
N HIS A 683 -11.78 -21.50 -9.17
CA HIS A 683 -11.27 -20.70 -8.06
C HIS A 683 -11.50 -19.19 -8.26
N ILE A 684 -11.32 -18.67 -9.48
CA ILE A 684 -11.66 -17.28 -9.82
C ILE A 684 -13.16 -17.03 -9.57
N ALA A 685 -14.05 -17.90 -10.05
CA ALA A 685 -15.49 -17.77 -9.80
C ALA A 685 -15.87 -17.83 -8.31
N GLN A 686 -15.12 -18.58 -7.48
CA GLN A 686 -15.28 -18.56 -6.02
C GLN A 686 -14.84 -17.23 -5.40
N LEU A 687 -13.71 -16.67 -5.85
CA LEU A 687 -13.25 -15.35 -5.40
C LEU A 687 -14.22 -14.23 -5.84
N ASP A 688 -14.73 -14.28 -7.07
CA ASP A 688 -15.74 -13.33 -7.56
C ASP A 688 -17.02 -13.36 -6.71
N HIS A 689 -17.48 -14.56 -6.32
CA HIS A 689 -18.63 -14.72 -5.43
C HIS A 689 -18.35 -14.23 -3.99
N GLN A 690 -17.14 -14.45 -3.47
CA GLN A 690 -16.72 -13.89 -2.18
C GLN A 690 -16.65 -12.36 -2.23
N ILE A 691 -16.12 -11.78 -3.31
CA ILE A 691 -16.09 -10.33 -3.56
C ILE A 691 -17.52 -9.77 -3.62
N HIS A 692 -18.45 -10.45 -4.30
CA HIS A 692 -19.86 -10.05 -4.33
C HIS A 692 -20.48 -10.04 -2.92
N THR A 693 -20.29 -11.13 -2.16
CA THR A 693 -20.81 -11.27 -0.79
C THR A 693 -20.22 -10.20 0.15
N LEU A 694 -18.93 -9.89 0.01
CA LEU A 694 -18.29 -8.82 0.78
C LEU A 694 -18.82 -7.43 0.38
N ASN A 695 -19.05 -7.17 -0.90
CA ASN A 695 -19.65 -5.92 -1.38
C ASN A 695 -21.11 -5.75 -0.91
N GLU A 696 -21.89 -6.83 -0.87
CA GLU A 696 -23.23 -6.83 -0.27
C GLU A 696 -23.19 -6.50 1.23
N ASN A 697 -22.28 -7.13 1.98
CA ASN A 697 -22.06 -6.84 3.41
C ASN A 697 -21.57 -5.40 3.66
N ILE A 698 -20.70 -4.86 2.80
CA ILE A 698 -20.30 -3.44 2.86
C ILE A 698 -21.51 -2.55 2.56
N SER A 699 -22.38 -2.92 1.61
CA SER A 699 -23.59 -2.17 1.29
C SER A 699 -24.62 -2.16 2.43
N THR A 700 -24.80 -3.27 3.14
CA THR A 700 -25.70 -3.32 4.32
C THR A 700 -25.12 -2.53 5.48
N LEU A 701 -23.86 -2.74 5.85
CA LEU A 701 -23.18 -2.00 6.92
C LEU A 701 -23.14 -0.49 6.65
N THR A 702 -22.97 -0.06 5.41
CA THR A 702 -23.02 1.37 5.03
C THR A 702 -24.42 1.95 5.27
N LYS A 703 -25.48 1.23 4.92
CA LYS A 703 -26.88 1.65 5.17
C LYS A 703 -27.20 1.68 6.66
N GLU A 704 -26.71 0.73 7.44
CA GLU A 704 -26.85 0.72 8.90
C GLU A 704 -26.10 1.89 9.55
N LEU A 705 -24.88 2.20 9.09
CA LEU A 705 -24.11 3.36 9.54
C LEU A 705 -24.83 4.67 9.22
N GLU A 706 -25.40 4.81 8.02
CA GLU A 706 -26.25 5.94 7.66
C GLU A 706 -27.48 6.09 8.56
N LEU A 707 -28.18 4.98 8.85
CA LEU A 707 -29.36 4.98 9.73
C LEU A 707 -28.98 5.34 11.17
N LYS A 708 -27.87 4.81 11.69
CA LYS A 708 -27.33 5.17 13.01
C LYS A 708 -26.85 6.62 13.06
N GLY A 709 -26.26 7.15 11.99
CA GLY A 709 -25.93 8.56 11.86
C GLY A 709 -27.17 9.47 11.93
N LYS A 710 -28.25 9.09 11.22
CA LYS A 710 -29.55 9.79 11.26
C LYS A 710 -30.19 9.72 12.65
N GLU A 711 -30.08 8.58 13.34
CA GLU A 711 -30.56 8.39 14.72
C GLU A 711 -29.76 9.23 15.73
N VAL A 712 -28.43 9.27 15.66
CA VAL A 712 -27.58 10.13 16.51
C VAL A 712 -27.87 11.61 16.28
N LEU A 713 -28.06 12.04 15.03
CA LEU A 713 -28.47 13.41 14.71
C LEU A 713 -29.85 13.74 15.29
N LYS A 714 -30.81 12.82 15.22
CA LYS A 714 -32.13 12.97 15.84
C LYS A 714 -32.01 13.12 17.36
N ILE A 715 -31.35 12.18 18.06
CA ILE A 715 -31.16 12.23 19.51
C ILE A 715 -30.46 13.52 19.93
N ARG A 716 -29.43 13.96 19.20
CA ARG A 716 -28.75 15.25 19.45
C ARG A 716 -29.68 16.45 19.27
N SER A 717 -30.58 16.43 18.29
CA SER A 717 -31.57 17.50 18.09
C SER A 717 -32.62 17.53 19.21
N GLU A 718 -33.08 16.37 19.67
CA GLU A 718 -34.06 16.22 20.76
C GLU A 718 -33.44 16.65 22.10
N ALA A 719 -32.21 16.22 22.41
CA ALA A 719 -31.47 16.65 23.60
C ALA A 719 -31.20 18.17 23.61
N ASN A 720 -30.76 18.75 22.48
CA ASN A 720 -30.58 20.20 22.36
C ASN A 720 -31.89 20.97 22.55
N GLN A 721 -33.03 20.42 22.11
CA GLN A 721 -34.33 21.03 22.32
C GLN A 721 -34.79 20.91 23.79
N GLN A 722 -34.53 19.79 24.46
CA GLN A 722 -34.80 19.61 25.89
C GLN A 722 -33.97 20.59 26.74
N ILE A 723 -32.68 20.75 26.44
CA ILE A 723 -31.80 21.74 27.10
C ILE A 723 -32.40 23.15 26.97
N ARG A 724 -32.76 23.58 25.75
CA ARG A 724 -33.39 24.89 25.51
C ARG A 724 -34.71 25.09 26.27
N VAL A 725 -35.52 24.04 26.41
CA VAL A 725 -36.76 24.10 27.19
C VAL A 725 -36.44 24.25 28.68
N HIS A 726 -35.52 23.45 29.23
CA HIS A 726 -35.14 23.56 30.64
C HIS A 726 -34.45 24.88 30.98
N GLU A 727 -33.60 25.43 30.10
CA GLU A 727 -33.03 26.77 30.21
C GLU A 727 -34.13 27.84 30.30
N GLN A 728 -35.11 27.81 29.37
CA GLN A 728 -36.24 28.74 29.38
C GLN A 728 -37.14 28.58 30.61
N GLU A 729 -37.36 27.36 31.10
CA GLU A 729 -38.10 27.12 32.33
C GLU A 729 -37.34 27.65 33.56
N LEU A 730 -36.02 27.45 33.62
CA LEU A 730 -35.18 27.91 34.72
C LEU A 730 -35.12 29.44 34.79
N VAL A 731 -34.92 30.11 33.65
CA VAL A 731 -35.03 31.57 33.55
C VAL A 731 -36.41 32.03 34.05
N LYS A 732 -37.51 31.41 33.59
CA LYS A 732 -38.86 31.73 34.07
C LYS A 732 -39.09 31.42 35.55
N ARG A 733 -38.39 30.45 36.15
CA ARG A 733 -38.42 30.19 37.61
C ARG A 733 -37.75 31.33 38.35
N HIS A 734 -36.50 31.67 38.00
CA HIS A 734 -35.77 32.79 38.61
C HIS A 734 -36.50 34.14 38.41
N GLU A 735 -37.11 34.39 37.25
CA GLU A 735 -37.95 35.59 37.02
C GLU A 735 -39.13 35.68 37.99
N ARG A 736 -39.82 34.56 38.25
CA ARG A 736 -40.91 34.50 39.24
C ARG A 736 -40.39 34.65 40.66
N GLU A 737 -39.32 33.94 41.02
CA GLU A 737 -38.71 34.01 42.35
C GLU A 737 -38.22 35.42 42.69
N LEU A 738 -37.60 36.13 41.73
CA LEU A 738 -37.22 37.53 41.87
C LEU A 738 -38.43 38.47 41.98
N ALA A 739 -39.50 38.24 41.20
CA ALA A 739 -40.73 39.01 41.29
C ALA A 739 -41.47 38.78 42.62
N GLU A 740 -41.50 37.55 43.11
CA GLU A 740 -42.10 37.17 44.40
C GLU A 740 -41.29 37.74 45.57
N LEU A 741 -39.96 37.63 45.54
CA LEU A 741 -39.07 38.21 46.55
C LEU A 741 -39.19 39.74 46.57
N SER A 742 -39.23 40.40 45.41
CA SER A 742 -39.47 41.83 45.28
C SER A 742 -40.85 42.23 45.84
N ALA A 743 -41.89 41.44 45.56
CA ALA A 743 -43.23 41.65 46.09
C ALA A 743 -43.34 41.38 47.60
N VAL A 744 -42.56 40.44 48.16
CA VAL A 744 -42.43 40.22 49.62
C VAL A 744 -41.71 41.40 50.26
N HIS A 745 -40.52 41.77 49.78
CA HIS A 745 -39.76 42.91 50.27
C HIS A 745 -40.57 44.23 50.23
N SER A 746 -41.37 44.44 49.18
CA SER A 746 -42.28 45.58 49.07
C SER A 746 -43.39 45.55 50.13
N ARG A 747 -43.97 44.37 50.40
CA ARG A 747 -44.98 44.19 51.46
C ARG A 747 -44.39 44.36 52.86
N GLU A 748 -43.20 43.82 53.11
CA GLU A 748 -42.48 43.97 54.38
C GLU A 748 -42.11 45.43 54.64
N THR A 749 -41.62 46.15 53.62
CA THR A 749 -41.35 47.59 53.68
C THR A 749 -42.63 48.37 53.98
N GLN A 750 -43.73 48.06 53.29
CA GLN A 750 -45.04 48.68 53.52
C GLN A 750 -45.57 48.42 54.95
N ASN A 751 -45.38 47.21 55.48
CA ASN A 751 -45.75 46.85 56.85
C ASN A 751 -44.90 47.60 57.88
N MET A 752 -43.58 47.65 57.69
CA MET A 752 -42.65 48.40 58.56
C MET A 752 -42.96 49.90 58.57
N LEU A 753 -43.33 50.49 57.42
CA LEU A 753 -43.80 51.88 57.33
C LEU A 753 -45.15 52.07 58.04
N SER A 754 -46.08 51.12 57.88
CA SER A 754 -47.36 51.08 58.62
C SER A 754 -47.12 51.09 60.13
N ASP A 755 -46.23 50.24 60.62
CA ASP A 755 -46.04 50.01 62.05
C ASP A 755 -45.19 51.11 62.69
N PHE A 756 -44.25 51.69 61.92
CA PHE A 756 -43.61 52.97 62.28
C PHE A 756 -44.63 54.10 62.41
N ASN A 757 -45.57 54.23 61.47
CA ASN A 757 -46.62 55.27 61.54
C ASN A 757 -47.54 55.06 62.75
N LYS A 758 -48.00 53.83 63.02
CA LYS A 758 -48.77 53.49 64.24
C LYS A 758 -48.00 53.83 65.52
N ALA A 759 -46.72 53.49 65.57
CA ALA A 759 -45.86 53.84 66.72
C ALA A 759 -45.70 55.36 66.86
N GLN A 760 -45.60 56.09 65.75
CA GLN A 760 -45.56 57.55 65.74
C GLN A 760 -46.89 58.18 66.20
N GLU A 761 -48.03 57.57 65.86
CA GLU A 761 -49.36 57.97 66.34
C GLU A 761 -49.50 57.73 67.83
N VAL A 762 -49.19 56.52 68.33
CA VAL A 762 -49.19 56.22 69.78
C VAL A 762 -48.24 57.15 70.56
N LEU A 763 -47.12 57.57 69.97
CA LEU A 763 -46.24 58.58 70.56
C LEU A 763 -46.85 59.99 70.55
N LYS A 764 -47.54 60.41 69.48
CA LYS A 764 -48.30 61.68 69.44
C LYS A 764 -49.43 61.70 70.47
N ASP A 765 -50.19 60.61 70.59
CA ASP A 765 -51.27 60.45 71.56
C ASP A 765 -50.72 60.50 72.99
N LYS A 766 -49.60 59.82 73.25
CA LYS A 766 -48.94 59.86 74.57
C LYS A 766 -48.37 61.24 74.90
N ILE A 767 -47.81 61.96 73.93
CA ILE A 767 -47.40 63.36 74.09
C ILE A 767 -48.62 64.24 74.41
N SER A 768 -49.73 64.08 73.68
CA SER A 768 -50.97 64.84 73.87
C SER A 768 -51.60 64.55 75.24
N ALA A 769 -51.65 63.30 75.67
CA ALA A 769 -52.12 62.90 76.99
C ALA A 769 -51.22 63.43 78.12
N LEU A 770 -49.90 63.45 77.93
CA LEU A 770 -48.96 64.07 78.87
C LEU A 770 -49.11 65.60 78.91
N GLN A 771 -49.40 66.25 77.79
CA GLN A 771 -49.71 67.68 77.73
C GLN A 771 -51.01 68.00 78.47
N ILE A 772 -52.08 67.24 78.26
CA ILE A 772 -53.37 67.40 78.97
C ILE A 772 -53.21 67.15 80.49
N LEU A 773 -52.41 66.15 80.88
CA LEU A 773 -52.10 65.89 82.29
C LEU A 773 -51.24 66.98 82.92
N LEU A 774 -50.28 67.55 82.16
CA LEU A 774 -49.46 68.68 82.59
C LEU A 774 -50.31 69.93 82.77
N GLU A 775 -51.09 70.32 81.76
CA GLU A 775 -52.00 71.47 81.78
C GLU A 775 -53.04 71.33 82.91
N GLY A 776 -53.67 70.17 83.05
CA GLY A 776 -54.57 69.86 84.16
C GLY A 776 -53.89 69.76 85.54
N SER A 777 -52.56 69.72 85.61
CA SER A 777 -51.79 69.86 86.85
C SER A 777 -51.38 71.31 87.12
N GLU A 778 -51.07 72.08 86.07
CA GLU A 778 -50.83 73.52 86.15
C GLU A 778 -52.11 74.25 86.58
N ASP A 779 -53.27 73.90 86.04
CA ASP A 779 -54.54 74.51 86.45
C ASP A 779 -54.93 74.14 87.88
N LYS A 780 -54.59 72.95 88.38
CA LYS A 780 -54.73 72.60 89.81
C LYS A 780 -53.75 73.37 90.70
N PHE A 781 -52.59 73.76 90.18
CA PHE A 781 -51.62 74.59 90.89
C PHE A 781 -52.03 76.07 90.89
N ARG A 782 -52.53 76.59 89.75
CA ARG A 782 -53.03 77.96 89.57
C ARG A 782 -54.32 78.22 90.37
N ASN A 783 -55.24 77.26 90.37
CA ASN A 783 -56.52 77.33 91.10
C ASN A 783 -56.43 76.70 92.51
N ARG A 784 -55.23 76.62 93.10
CA ARG A 784 -55.03 76.10 94.45
C ARG A 784 -55.59 77.08 95.49
N GLU A 785 -56.39 76.58 96.42
CA GLU A 785 -56.89 77.36 97.56
C GLU A 785 -55.75 77.96 98.39
N SER A 786 -55.93 79.22 98.83
CA SER A 786 -55.01 79.89 99.76
C SER A 786 -54.94 79.13 101.08
N ARG A 787 -53.79 79.17 101.76
CA ARG A 787 -53.59 78.35 102.98
C ARG A 787 -54.47 78.85 104.13
N PRO A 788 -54.81 77.99 105.11
CA PRO A 788 -55.47 78.45 106.32
C PRO A 788 -54.63 79.51 107.05
N GLU A 789 -53.29 79.43 107.01
CA GLU A 789 -52.42 80.51 107.50
C GLU A 789 -52.68 81.85 106.79
N ASP A 790 -52.70 81.85 105.45
CA ASP A 790 -52.92 83.05 104.63
C ASP A 790 -54.32 83.64 104.88
N LEU A 791 -55.34 82.77 104.94
CA LEU A 791 -56.73 83.14 105.19
C LEU A 791 -56.93 83.71 106.60
N GLN A 792 -56.26 83.16 107.61
CA GLN A 792 -56.29 83.68 108.98
C GLN A 792 -55.61 85.04 109.07
N ILE A 793 -54.43 85.22 108.45
CA ILE A 793 -53.75 86.53 108.38
C ILE A 793 -54.64 87.56 107.66
N ILE A 794 -55.34 87.16 106.59
CA ILE A 794 -56.31 88.02 105.89
C ILE A 794 -57.53 88.36 106.78
N ALA A 795 -57.97 87.45 107.65
CA ALA A 795 -59.04 87.72 108.60
C ALA A 795 -58.58 88.70 109.71
N GLU A 796 -57.44 88.43 110.35
CA GLU A 796 -56.85 89.30 111.38
C GLU A 796 -56.58 90.72 110.84
N LEU A 797 -56.08 90.84 109.59
CA LEU A 797 -55.91 92.13 108.93
C LEU A 797 -57.24 92.83 108.61
N LYS A 798 -58.30 92.10 108.24
CA LYS A 798 -59.65 92.68 108.04
C LYS A 798 -60.25 93.17 109.35
N ASP A 799 -60.08 92.43 110.43
CA ASP A 799 -60.57 92.82 111.75
C ASP A 799 -59.80 94.04 112.26
N MET A 800 -58.47 94.09 112.12
CA MET A 800 -57.67 95.30 112.39
C MET A 800 -58.09 96.50 111.54
N VAL A 801 -58.50 96.31 110.28
CA VAL A 801 -59.05 97.40 109.44
C VAL A 801 -60.42 97.83 109.94
N SER A 802 -61.30 96.90 110.30
CA SER A 802 -62.63 97.17 110.88
C SER A 802 -62.53 97.94 112.20
N GLU A 803 -61.60 97.56 113.10
CA GLU A 803 -61.30 98.30 114.33
C GLU A 803 -60.85 99.74 114.01
N ARG A 804 -59.92 99.91 113.07
CA ARG A 804 -59.42 101.23 112.62
C ARG A 804 -60.54 102.09 112.04
N GLU A 805 -61.42 101.53 111.20
CA GLU A 805 -62.59 102.21 110.66
C GLU A 805 -63.59 102.61 111.76
N SER A 806 -63.81 101.74 112.75
CA SER A 806 -64.66 102.05 113.91
C SER A 806 -64.10 103.20 114.76
N LEU A 807 -62.77 103.27 114.91
CA LEU A 807 -62.08 104.34 115.63
C LEU A 807 -62.13 105.66 114.85
N VAL A 808 -61.90 105.61 113.53
CA VAL A 808 -62.07 106.77 112.64
C VAL A 808 -63.51 107.29 112.69
N LYS A 809 -64.51 106.40 112.73
CA LYS A 809 -65.92 106.80 112.87
C LYS A 809 -66.18 107.55 114.18
N LYS A 810 -65.70 107.04 115.33
CA LYS A 810 -65.79 107.75 116.61
C LYS A 810 -65.16 109.14 116.53
N LEU A 811 -63.94 109.25 116.01
CA LEU A 811 -63.24 110.53 115.85
C LEU A 811 -63.96 111.51 114.90
N VAL A 812 -64.67 111.00 113.89
CA VAL A 812 -65.51 111.81 112.99
C VAL A 812 -66.78 112.29 113.70
N ASP A 813 -67.42 111.45 114.51
CA ASP A 813 -68.61 111.82 115.28
C ASP A 813 -68.26 112.78 116.45
N ASP A 814 -67.13 112.58 117.14
CA ASP A 814 -66.56 113.50 118.14
C ASP A 814 -66.26 114.87 117.51
N LYS A 815 -65.59 114.89 116.34
CA LYS A 815 -65.38 116.12 115.56
C LYS A 815 -66.71 116.82 115.27
N LYS A 816 -67.74 116.07 114.90
CA LYS A 816 -69.09 116.58 114.61
C LYS A 816 -69.71 117.24 115.86
N PHE A 817 -69.58 116.61 117.01
CA PHE A 817 -70.02 117.14 118.30
C PHE A 817 -69.36 118.48 118.60
N TYR A 818 -68.02 118.54 118.58
CA TYR A 818 -67.28 119.80 118.84
C TYR A 818 -67.58 120.89 117.79
N GLN A 819 -67.82 120.53 116.53
CA GLN A 819 -68.26 121.48 115.50
C GLN A 819 -69.65 122.07 115.80
N LEU A 820 -70.62 121.27 116.26
CA LEU A 820 -71.92 121.79 116.71
C LEU A 820 -71.80 122.65 117.97
N GLU A 821 -70.93 122.28 118.92
CA GLU A 821 -70.72 123.04 120.15
C GLU A 821 -70.07 124.41 119.89
N LEU A 822 -69.15 124.49 118.92
CA LEU A 822 -68.58 125.75 118.40
C LEU A 822 -69.65 126.63 117.77
N VAL A 823 -70.42 126.10 116.81
CA VAL A 823 -71.46 126.87 116.08
C VAL A 823 -72.56 127.38 117.02
N ASN A 824 -72.92 126.63 118.07
CA ASN A 824 -73.88 127.07 119.09
C ASN A 824 -73.34 128.17 120.03
N ARG A 825 -72.02 128.26 120.24
CA ARG A 825 -71.41 129.39 120.95
C ARG A 825 -71.30 130.62 120.04
N GLU A 826 -70.87 130.42 118.79
CA GLU A 826 -70.67 131.45 117.77
C GLU A 826 -71.99 132.19 117.42
N THR A 827 -73.09 131.46 117.25
CA THR A 827 -74.42 132.05 116.96
C THR A 827 -75.01 132.87 118.11
N ASN A 828 -74.58 132.66 119.36
CA ASN A 828 -74.96 133.50 120.50
C ASN A 828 -74.06 134.74 120.62
N PHE A 829 -72.75 134.60 120.35
CA PHE A 829 -71.80 135.71 120.43
C PHE A 829 -72.08 136.79 119.38
N ASN A 830 -72.41 136.37 118.15
CA ASN A 830 -72.72 137.26 117.02
C ASN A 830 -74.00 138.11 117.18
N LYS A 831 -74.75 137.97 118.28
CA LYS A 831 -75.87 138.87 118.63
C LYS A 831 -75.48 140.03 119.53
N VAL A 832 -74.27 140.03 120.11
CA VAL A 832 -73.86 141.02 121.13
C VAL A 832 -72.58 141.78 120.72
N PHE A 833 -71.68 141.16 119.94
CA PHE A 833 -70.49 141.83 119.41
C PHE A 833 -70.19 141.43 117.94
N ASN A 834 -69.79 142.42 117.12
CA ASN A 834 -69.40 142.22 115.72
C ASN A 834 -67.88 142.01 115.57
N ALA A 835 -67.41 140.88 115.01
CA ALA A 835 -66.02 140.69 114.52
C ALA A 835 -65.84 139.47 113.57
N SER A 836 -64.76 139.46 112.77
CA SER A 836 -64.29 138.43 111.79
C SER A 836 -62.99 137.71 112.25
N PRO A 837 -62.53 136.51 111.75
CA PRO A 837 -61.63 136.39 110.54
C PRO A 837 -61.56 135.00 109.77
N ASN A 838 -60.37 134.35 109.52
CA ASN A 838 -60.01 133.54 108.29
C ASN A 838 -58.84 132.44 108.43
N VAL A 839 -58.49 131.60 107.38
CA VAL A 839 -57.30 130.64 107.12
C VAL A 839 -57.42 129.12 107.56
N GLY A 840 -56.78 127.99 107.06
CA GLY A 840 -55.74 127.50 106.05
C GLY A 840 -55.47 125.92 106.16
N VAL A 841 -54.49 125.12 105.61
CA VAL A 841 -53.46 125.12 104.48
C VAL A 841 -52.52 123.81 104.34
N ILE A 842 -52.32 123.19 103.12
CA ILE A 842 -51.10 122.48 102.45
C ILE A 842 -50.51 120.99 102.71
N ASN A 843 -50.08 120.24 101.62
CA ASN A 843 -48.96 119.21 101.34
C ASN A 843 -49.07 117.58 101.31
N PRO A 844 -48.02 116.68 101.04
CA PRO A 844 -47.53 116.06 99.73
C PRO A 844 -46.99 114.54 99.65
N LEU A 845 -46.41 114.03 98.49
CA LEU A 845 -45.30 112.99 98.24
C LEU A 845 -45.39 111.82 97.16
N ILE A 846 -44.25 111.13 96.79
CA ILE A 846 -43.98 110.28 95.54
C ILE A 846 -42.77 109.25 95.66
N LYS A 847 -42.70 108.05 94.96
CA LYS A 847 -41.49 107.38 94.23
C LYS A 847 -41.53 105.85 93.83
N GLN A 848 -40.37 105.14 93.58
CA GLN A 848 -40.09 104.25 92.39
C GLN A 848 -38.93 103.15 92.49
N LYS A 849 -38.93 102.06 91.67
CA LYS A 849 -37.77 101.32 90.97
C LYS A 849 -37.01 100.02 91.48
N LYS A 850 -36.44 99.24 90.50
CA LYS A 850 -35.27 98.25 90.47
C LYS A 850 -35.43 96.73 90.88
N LYS A 851 -34.37 95.87 90.82
CA LYS A 851 -33.88 94.97 89.70
C LYS A 851 -32.70 93.97 90.09
N ASN A 852 -32.51 92.82 89.38
CA ASN A 852 -31.27 91.97 89.20
C ASN A 852 -30.78 90.99 90.35
N GLU A 853 -29.92 89.93 90.24
CA GLU A 853 -29.19 89.15 89.17
C GLU A 853 -28.21 88.05 89.74
N LYS A 854 -27.93 86.87 89.10
CA LYS A 854 -26.58 86.20 88.92
C LYS A 854 -26.46 84.75 88.33
N THR A 855 -25.41 84.53 87.52
CA THR A 855 -24.56 83.33 87.13
C THR A 855 -25.00 81.86 87.37
N ALA A 856 -24.61 80.82 86.58
CA ALA A 856 -23.99 80.59 85.23
C ALA A 856 -23.87 79.03 85.05
N ALA A 857 -23.37 78.33 84.00
CA ALA A 857 -22.78 78.55 82.65
C ALA A 857 -23.28 77.39 81.72
N SER A 858 -22.60 76.58 80.85
CA SER A 858 -21.21 76.46 80.30
C SER A 858 -21.16 75.45 79.11
N ARG A 859 -20.35 75.71 78.05
CA ARG A 859 -19.90 74.82 76.91
C ARG A 859 -20.99 74.07 76.07
N LEU A 860 -20.93 73.96 74.73
CA LEU A 860 -20.02 74.46 73.66
C LEU A 860 -20.74 74.42 72.27
N SER A 861 -20.36 75.33 71.34
CA SER A 861 -20.39 75.30 69.84
C SER A 861 -21.39 74.42 69.02
N SER A 862 -21.94 74.82 67.86
CA SER A 862 -22.02 76.12 67.12
C SER A 862 -22.96 76.02 65.88
N SER A 863 -23.45 77.16 65.37
CA SER A 863 -24.43 77.36 64.26
C SER A 863 -23.83 77.24 62.82
N PRO A 864 -24.52 77.55 61.67
CA PRO A 864 -25.92 77.96 61.41
C PRO A 864 -26.61 77.30 60.16
N ASN A 865 -27.49 78.04 59.44
CA ASN A 865 -28.60 77.63 58.55
C ASN A 865 -28.35 77.79 57.01
N LEU A 866 -29.24 77.19 56.19
CA LEU A 866 -29.76 77.60 54.84
C LEU A 866 -29.03 77.31 53.47
N ARG A 867 -29.81 76.66 52.57
CA ARG A 867 -30.03 76.82 51.09
C ARG A 867 -28.88 77.12 50.06
N ALA A 868 -28.69 76.19 49.10
CA ALA A 868 -28.57 76.35 47.61
C ALA A 868 -28.56 74.93 46.96
N LEU A 869 -29.21 74.59 45.83
CA LEU A 869 -28.97 74.90 44.39
C LEU A 869 -27.60 74.39 43.86
N GLU A 870 -27.42 73.73 42.70
CA GLU A 870 -28.30 73.25 41.57
C GLU A 870 -28.00 71.73 41.32
N ALA A 871 -28.55 70.91 40.41
CA ALA A 871 -29.56 70.93 39.31
C ALA A 871 -30.33 69.55 39.37
N ALA A 872 -31.36 69.13 38.63
CA ALA A 872 -31.99 69.34 37.30
C ALA A 872 -31.25 68.73 36.07
N GLY A 873 -31.87 67.94 35.17
CA GLY A 873 -33.18 67.22 35.23
C GLY A 873 -33.84 66.94 33.86
N THR A 874 -34.66 65.86 33.78
CA THR A 874 -35.76 65.59 32.81
C THR A 874 -35.51 65.38 31.29
N GLY A 875 -36.42 64.61 30.64
CA GLY A 875 -36.48 64.34 29.19
C GLY A 875 -35.84 62.98 28.81
N VAL A 876 -36.53 61.90 28.39
CA VAL A 876 -37.81 61.69 27.68
C VAL A 876 -37.82 62.23 26.25
N GLY A 877 -37.72 61.34 25.27
CA GLY A 877 -37.87 61.60 23.84
C GLY A 877 -37.93 60.28 23.05
N VAL A 878 -38.98 60.09 22.25
CA VAL A 878 -39.23 58.88 21.44
C VAL A 878 -39.57 59.33 20.00
N VAL A 879 -39.37 58.44 19.01
CA VAL A 879 -39.67 58.59 17.57
C VAL A 879 -38.59 59.36 16.78
N GLY A 880 -38.17 58.80 15.63
CA GLY A 880 -37.19 59.42 14.72
C GLY A 880 -36.66 58.46 13.63
N THR A 881 -37.49 58.06 12.67
CA THR A 881 -37.16 57.10 11.61
C THR A 881 -36.55 57.72 10.34
N GLY A 882 -35.54 57.05 9.76
CA GLY A 882 -35.26 57.03 8.30
C GLY A 882 -33.92 57.66 7.84
N GLY A 883 -33.33 57.20 6.72
CA GLY A 883 -32.30 58.04 6.07
C GLY A 883 -31.32 57.55 4.98
N GLY A 884 -31.05 56.25 4.74
CA GLY A 884 -30.32 55.78 3.54
C GLY A 884 -28.75 55.86 3.50
N PRO A 885 -28.11 55.28 2.44
CA PRO A 885 -26.64 55.11 2.22
C PRO A 885 -26.07 56.14 1.18
N PRO A 886 -24.80 56.09 0.64
CA PRO A 886 -23.68 55.10 0.67
C PRO A 886 -22.30 55.78 1.08
N PRO A 887 -21.04 55.41 0.67
CA PRO A 887 -20.47 54.31 -0.16
C PRO A 887 -19.19 53.62 0.44
N GLN A 888 -18.22 53.23 -0.42
CA GLN A 888 -16.98 52.43 -0.19
C GLN A 888 -15.98 52.68 -1.36
N PRO A 889 -14.76 52.05 -1.43
CA PRO A 889 -13.68 51.79 -0.45
C PRO A 889 -12.32 52.40 -0.99
N PRO A 890 -11.04 51.94 -0.73
CA PRO A 890 -10.46 50.57 -0.88
C PRO A 890 -9.43 50.10 0.21
N TYR A 891 -8.82 48.92 0.00
CA TYR A 891 -7.79 48.16 0.79
C TYR A 891 -6.34 48.75 0.71
N PRO A 892 -5.28 48.20 1.40
CA PRO A 892 -5.12 46.98 2.24
C PRO A 892 -4.74 47.32 3.72
N PRO A 893 -3.69 46.84 4.49
CA PRO A 893 -2.49 45.98 4.29
C PRO A 893 -2.42 44.66 5.15
N PRO A 894 -1.32 43.85 5.13
CA PRO A 894 -1.14 42.60 5.91
C PRO A 894 -0.13 42.68 7.10
N PRO A 895 -0.03 41.63 7.97
CA PRO A 895 0.80 41.63 9.19
C PRO A 895 2.26 41.11 9.01
N PRO A 896 3.21 41.50 9.89
CA PRO A 896 4.60 41.03 9.93
C PRO A 896 4.83 39.72 10.74
N PRO A 897 6.01 39.06 10.64
CA PRO A 897 6.25 37.69 11.14
C PRO A 897 6.71 37.61 12.61
N ALA A 898 6.99 36.39 13.09
CA ALA A 898 7.13 36.04 14.51
C ALA A 898 8.53 35.56 14.96
N GLN A 899 8.72 35.55 16.30
CA GLN A 899 9.78 34.87 17.07
C GLN A 899 11.20 35.48 17.02
N PRO A 900 12.12 35.20 17.99
CA PRO A 900 12.03 34.19 19.07
C PRO A 900 12.29 34.63 20.53
N GLY A 901 11.69 33.88 21.46
CA GLY A 901 12.35 33.33 22.66
C GLY A 901 12.87 34.23 23.79
N ARG A 902 12.13 34.28 24.92
CA ARG A 902 12.65 33.99 26.27
C ARG A 902 11.51 33.69 27.25
N LEU A 903 11.58 32.58 27.98
CA LEU A 903 10.68 32.26 29.10
C LEU A 903 11.33 32.70 30.42
N GLU A 904 10.54 33.31 31.31
CA GLU A 904 10.76 33.58 32.74
C GLU A 904 9.36 33.71 33.41
N PRO A 905 9.19 33.53 34.74
CA PRO A 905 8.00 32.88 35.29
C PRO A 905 6.86 33.78 35.80
N ILE A 906 5.67 33.19 35.93
CA ILE A 906 4.49 33.74 36.64
C ILE A 906 4.36 33.04 38.01
N PRO A 907 3.93 33.72 39.10
CA PRO A 907 4.18 33.26 40.47
C PRO A 907 3.04 32.48 41.13
N ASN A 908 3.43 31.52 41.98
CA ASN A 908 2.80 31.09 43.24
C ASN A 908 1.26 31.10 43.36
N SER A 909 0.66 29.91 43.28
CA SER A 909 -0.52 29.52 44.06
C SER A 909 -0.14 28.37 45.03
N PRO A 910 -0.70 28.32 46.25
CA PRO A 910 -0.17 27.44 47.31
C PRO A 910 -0.59 25.97 47.16
N PHE A 911 0.33 25.08 47.55
CA PHE A 911 0.10 23.64 47.68
C PHE A 911 -0.85 23.32 48.84
N HIS A 912 -1.67 22.29 48.66
CA HIS A 912 -2.09 21.41 49.76
C HIS A 912 -2.06 19.94 49.32
N HIS A 913 -1.31 19.12 50.05
CA HIS A 913 -1.41 17.66 49.97
C HIS A 913 -2.80 17.20 50.43
N LEU A 914 -3.39 16.25 49.71
CA LEU A 914 -4.29 15.25 50.27
C LEU A 914 -4.03 13.90 49.61
N GLU A 915 -3.75 12.90 50.43
CA GLU A 915 -3.52 11.51 50.02
C GLU A 915 -4.86 10.77 49.91
N PHE A 916 -5.01 9.87 48.93
CA PHE A 916 -6.20 9.02 48.82
C PHE A 916 -6.16 7.88 49.85
N ASN A 917 -6.74 8.13 51.03
CA ASN A 917 -6.90 7.11 52.07
C ASN A 917 -8.25 6.37 51.92
N SER A 918 -8.19 5.10 51.51
CA SER A 918 -9.37 4.30 51.14
C SER A 918 -9.93 3.48 52.31
N ASN A 919 -10.95 3.98 53.02
CA ASN A 919 -11.71 3.18 54.01
C ASN A 919 -13.05 3.81 54.47
N LYS A 920 -14.19 3.43 53.84
CA LYS A 920 -15.51 3.06 54.47
C LYS A 920 -16.65 2.91 53.43
N PRO A 921 -17.77 2.21 53.77
CA PRO A 921 -18.70 1.64 52.77
C PRO A 921 -19.93 2.51 52.43
N LEU A 922 -20.64 2.09 51.37
CA LEU A 922 -21.91 2.65 50.87
C LEU A 922 -23.16 2.07 51.57
N PRO A 923 -24.31 2.76 51.54
CA PRO A 923 -25.57 2.30 52.13
C PRO A 923 -26.30 1.20 51.29
N PRO A 924 -27.21 0.42 51.91
CA PRO A 924 -27.90 -0.70 51.25
C PRO A 924 -29.07 -0.28 50.34
N PRO A 925 -29.41 -1.07 49.31
CA PRO A 925 -30.56 -0.84 48.43
C PRO A 925 -31.89 -1.33 49.04
N THR A 926 -32.99 -0.63 48.71
CA THR A 926 -34.36 -1.04 49.04
C THR A 926 -34.93 -2.10 48.07
N PRO A 927 -35.85 -2.98 48.51
CA PRO A 927 -36.25 -4.17 47.74
C PRO A 927 -37.31 -3.89 46.65
N PRO A 928 -37.41 -4.76 45.61
CA PRO A 928 -38.46 -4.73 44.60
C PRO A 928 -39.76 -5.42 45.08
N THR A 929 -40.90 -5.01 44.53
CA THR A 929 -42.21 -5.63 44.77
C THR A 929 -42.47 -6.85 43.89
N GLU A 930 -42.92 -7.96 44.49
CA GLU A 930 -43.52 -9.11 43.79
C GLU A 930 -45.04 -8.87 43.48
N PRO A 931 -45.85 -9.88 43.08
CA PRO A 931 -45.97 -10.22 41.67
C PRO A 931 -47.43 -10.24 41.16
N LYS A 932 -47.62 -10.21 39.84
CA LYS A 932 -48.91 -10.57 39.21
C LYS A 932 -48.79 -11.83 38.35
N LYS A 933 -49.22 -12.96 38.90
CA LYS A 933 -49.81 -14.07 38.13
C LYS A 933 -51.33 -13.97 38.26
N PHE A 934 -52.07 -14.15 37.16
CA PHE A 934 -52.76 -15.42 36.94
C PHE A 934 -53.22 -15.56 35.48
N MET A 935 -53.55 -16.80 35.12
CA MET A 935 -53.74 -17.28 33.75
C MET A 935 -55.12 -16.92 33.19
N ARG A 936 -55.23 -16.80 31.87
CA ARG A 936 -55.69 -17.95 31.07
C ARG A 936 -55.07 -17.96 29.68
#